data_AF-A0A0G1SVZ1-F1
#
_entry.id   AF-A0A0G1SVZ1-F1
#
_cell.length_a   1.000
_cell.length_b   1.000
_cell.length_c   1.000
_cell.angle_alpha   90.00
_cell.angle_beta   90.00
_cell.angle_gamma   90.00
#
_symmetry.space_group_name_H-M   'P 1'
#
loop_
_entity.id
_entity.type
_entity.pdbx_description
1 polymer ?
#
loop_
_entity_poly.entity_id
_entity_poly.type
_entity_poly.pdbx_seq_one_letter_code
_entity_poly.pdbx_strand_id
1 'polypeptide(L)'
;MYNTLTFGKKAFTWAVVVATIAWAMSAAFIAVPLAQGQTALAAGDVIRGTVRSPFGGYPVYYYGSDAKRHLFPTASTYAAWFGTDFSRVRVLTEAEVGAIALGANVTIRPGSRLIKEDGPDPKVYAVATGALRRHVASEAVAVALYGANWAREVVAVPTGFLVNYTEGTAISAVADYDKTAITAANPDLGTAMGLAATPATAVPTGALSVALASDSPAGAVLPGGVTSVVALKFNVTAGTAAQTITGITVQSVGVGSANDFGAIYIYDGATRLTSGRTLTSQGRQAEFAALNIAVAANTAKALSVVVDVNSLTAGTVATAGDTHAFRVSALGTTAAVSGLPVTGSTMSIGSQGVSTVILTRGSDPSNPTIGQTGVAIGEFRLTAGTNDVELRRAVVTVGGTVTVSDLSAFALYQGATKLADGAVVSDRVTFDLGSTPFALGQGTNRLFTVKANVSGRGARTISTYIDSTYPSDLLVVDKVYGYGATVTFTSFAAVATAVATPATGGSFVTSQGGRVTVAFNGPSASDVSLGSQDVQMYKFSLTAGDQALDIREIELSLAEAGAQVAGALQNGTTNYFTDVKIKDADTGATLMGPVELSGATVTSGTSLTAASSAVWDNDLTQSWTLNAGQTRNLLVTMDVASSEVTANDIATRGWAVTLRVFPAGSIREVSTNQNVATTDIVGGQAAVTGNTMTVRASALTVQLASTPVSGTTVKGASNVQMVGFSFAAGSQSPVRVTQIVMTGQGDDTGGTYTAGEFDDVVITARLYDGDTAVSVAKSPTTAGVITFDNMDWTIPAGATKRLVARVNVSTSLMSSAADTAWLGINAAADITAQDRDSNTVTATDGDAVWGVTASVGGVTNNTPTVVLTVGNSGTLTADLDGDSPLSAIILGGASNVNMTKFKFLAANEDFLVRRLRISNDAAADDTGIVQVKITYPKQDGTLETKTGVLASANANFSDLNFYVPRDRTTVMTVAADYATISESGVSGDTPTFRLDFNGTFEAVGAASGSSLDEGSDVHGTGQTTLCSDGGGLSTCYADTSTLSGYAMTVRKSKPTVTLSAASPAGASVPGLNEALRFTVAADAAGDIVLDVLTFKVTSTCNASTCSTTVGWNRLGNASSGAVTTAAGWSLYDAADLTTQLEAGDGDWALYGTDAADGTLSGTEKVGYARLALTTSRTIAAGTSKTYVLKVDTTGASTSSDDTVRFDVLEEAGSVNTTLAALTEFQWDEVGSGAVADIDGTRVRNLPVTGGTIIY
;
A
#
# COMPACT_ATOMS: atom_id res chain seq x y z
N MET A 1 10.92 -22.55 -10.14
CA MET A 1 11.35 -21.41 -9.28
C MET A 1 11.25 -20.04 -9.94
N TYR A 2 10.59 -19.90 -11.10
CA TYR A 2 10.47 -18.62 -11.83
C TYR A 2 9.24 -17.75 -11.47
N ASN A 3 8.38 -18.21 -10.55
CA ASN A 3 7.11 -17.53 -10.20
C ASN A 3 7.10 -16.78 -8.86
N THR A 4 8.19 -16.83 -8.08
CA THR A 4 8.28 -16.17 -6.77
C THR A 4 8.89 -14.76 -6.83
N LEU A 5 9.73 -14.45 -7.83
CA LEU A 5 10.34 -13.11 -7.98
C LEU A 5 9.38 -12.05 -8.56
N THR A 6 8.38 -12.45 -9.34
CA THR A 6 7.34 -11.56 -9.87
C THR A 6 6.29 -11.17 -8.82
N PHE A 7 6.16 -11.96 -7.75
CA PHE A 7 5.29 -11.66 -6.61
C PHE A 7 5.97 -10.70 -5.61
N GLY A 8 7.27 -10.86 -5.37
CA GLY A 8 8.06 -9.98 -4.46
C GLY A 8 8.20 -8.54 -4.93
N LYS A 9 8.40 -8.29 -6.24
CA LYS A 9 8.45 -6.93 -6.79
C LYS A 9 7.09 -6.20 -6.76
N LYS A 10 5.98 -6.94 -6.86
CA LYS A 10 4.63 -6.38 -6.72
C LYS A 10 4.26 -6.17 -5.24
N ALA A 11 4.70 -7.04 -4.33
CA ALA A 11 4.48 -6.90 -2.89
C ALA A 11 5.28 -5.74 -2.26
N PHE A 12 6.51 -5.47 -2.71
CA PHE A 12 7.32 -4.34 -2.22
C PHE A 12 6.78 -2.97 -2.69
N THR A 13 6.24 -2.91 -3.92
CA THR A 13 5.59 -1.70 -4.46
C THR A 13 4.23 -1.44 -3.79
N TRP A 14 3.49 -2.50 -3.42
CA TRP A 14 2.26 -2.38 -2.62
C TRP A 14 2.53 -2.05 -1.15
N ALA A 15 3.61 -2.55 -0.54
CA ALA A 15 3.96 -2.27 0.85
C ALA A 15 4.41 -0.82 1.07
N VAL A 16 5.10 -0.20 0.10
CA VAL A 16 5.49 1.23 0.18
C VAL A 16 4.26 2.13 -0.02
N VAL A 17 3.33 1.79 -0.91
CA VAL A 17 2.07 2.56 -1.08
C VAL A 17 1.11 2.37 0.10
N VAL A 18 1.03 1.18 0.69
CA VAL A 18 0.21 0.90 1.89
C VAL A 18 0.84 1.49 3.16
N ALA A 19 2.17 1.52 3.31
CA ALA A 19 2.84 2.18 4.44
C ALA A 19 2.71 3.72 4.38
N THR A 20 2.67 4.31 3.17
CA THR A 20 2.45 5.75 3.01
C THR A 20 0.97 6.14 3.20
N ILE A 21 0.02 5.24 2.89
CA ILE A 21 -1.41 5.40 3.21
C ILE A 21 -1.69 5.12 4.69
N ALA A 22 -0.95 4.21 5.34
CA ALA A 22 -1.08 3.91 6.77
C ALA A 22 -0.59 5.06 7.67
N TRP A 23 0.39 5.86 7.21
CA TRP A 23 0.78 7.12 7.88
C TRP A 23 -0.26 8.24 7.73
N ALA A 24 -1.17 8.14 6.75
CA ALA A 24 -2.27 9.08 6.56
C ALA A 24 -3.54 8.71 7.35
N MET A 25 -3.67 7.47 7.86
CA MET A 25 -4.85 7.01 8.60
C MET A 25 -4.70 6.97 10.12
N SER A 26 -3.50 7.16 10.68
CA SER A 26 -3.27 7.22 12.13
C SER A 26 -3.50 8.60 12.76
N ALA A 27 -3.80 9.63 11.97
CA ALA A 27 -4.09 11.00 12.45
C ALA A 27 -5.59 11.37 12.38
N ALA A 28 -6.49 10.40 12.24
CA ALA A 28 -7.95 10.63 12.15
C ALA A 28 -8.72 10.23 13.42
N PHE A 29 -8.12 10.37 14.60
CA PHE A 29 -8.86 10.34 15.87
C PHE A 29 -8.57 11.61 16.67
N ILE A 30 -9.66 12.24 17.13
CA ILE A 30 -9.79 13.54 17.78
C ILE A 30 -10.06 14.68 16.78
N ALA A 31 -11.29 14.73 16.26
CA ALA A 31 -11.89 15.97 15.78
C ALA A 31 -12.32 16.81 17.00
N VAL A 32 -11.43 17.69 17.49
CA VAL A 32 -11.86 18.89 18.21
C VAL A 32 -12.31 19.89 17.15
N PRO A 33 -13.49 20.53 17.28
CA PRO A 33 -13.84 21.63 16.39
C PRO A 33 -12.95 22.82 16.74
N LEU A 34 -11.81 22.97 16.06
CA LEU A 34 -11.03 24.20 16.10
C LEU A 34 -11.79 25.27 15.32
N ALA A 35 -12.45 26.14 16.07
CA ALA A 35 -13.00 27.37 15.55
C ALA A 35 -11.87 28.27 15.01
N GLN A 36 -12.01 28.62 13.73
CA GLN A 36 -11.60 29.87 13.08
C GLN A 36 -10.11 30.24 13.06
N GLY A 37 -9.51 29.95 11.90
CA GLY A 37 -8.30 30.62 11.39
C GLY A 37 -7.98 30.29 9.93
N GLN A 38 -8.91 29.72 9.15
CA GLN A 38 -8.59 29.37 7.76
C GLN A 38 -8.47 30.64 6.90
N THR A 39 -7.23 30.96 6.55
CA THR A 39 -6.95 31.77 5.37
C THR A 39 -7.65 31.13 4.17
N ALA A 40 -8.62 31.81 3.57
CA ALA A 40 -9.30 31.30 2.38
C ALA A 40 -8.25 31.00 1.27
N LEU A 41 -8.19 29.75 0.84
CA LEU A 41 -7.36 29.29 -0.27
C LEU A 41 -8.14 29.42 -1.57
N ALA A 42 -7.54 30.04 -2.57
CA ALA A 42 -8.11 30.16 -3.91
C ALA A 42 -7.42 29.18 -4.86
N ALA A 43 -8.18 28.57 -5.77
CA ALA A 43 -7.60 27.75 -6.84
C ALA A 43 -6.54 28.56 -7.59
N GLY A 44 -5.33 28.00 -7.75
CA GLY A 44 -4.18 28.72 -8.27
C GLY A 44 -3.12 29.05 -7.23
N ASP A 45 -3.45 29.00 -5.93
CA ASP A 45 -2.49 29.22 -4.85
C ASP A 45 -1.38 28.17 -4.84
N VAL A 46 -0.16 28.59 -4.50
CA VAL A 46 0.92 27.67 -4.20
C VAL A 46 1.16 27.68 -2.69
N ILE A 47 1.13 26.50 -2.08
CA ILE A 47 1.15 26.34 -0.63
C ILE A 47 2.29 25.42 -0.18
N ARG A 48 2.73 25.56 1.07
CA ARG A 48 3.65 24.63 1.73
C ARG A 48 3.33 24.51 3.22
N GLY A 49 3.70 23.37 3.80
CA GLY A 49 3.65 23.14 5.24
C GLY A 49 4.84 23.75 5.99
N THR A 50 4.84 23.56 7.31
CA THR A 50 5.93 23.99 8.20
C THR A 50 6.97 22.91 8.44
N VAL A 51 6.74 21.68 7.97
CA VAL A 51 7.67 20.55 8.13
C VAL A 51 8.58 20.39 6.90
N ARG A 52 9.86 20.09 7.12
CA ARG A 52 10.82 19.79 6.05
C ARG A 52 10.74 18.32 5.64
N SER A 53 10.98 18.05 4.36
CA SER A 53 11.10 16.67 3.88
C SER A 53 12.39 16.02 4.41
N PRO A 54 12.44 14.67 4.52
CA PRO A 54 13.66 13.93 4.88
C PRO A 54 14.84 14.16 3.93
N PHE A 55 14.57 14.65 2.72
CA PHE A 55 15.56 14.90 1.67
C PHE A 55 15.98 16.38 1.59
N GLY A 56 15.56 17.20 2.56
CA GLY A 56 15.84 18.63 2.60
C GLY A 56 14.84 19.47 1.80
N GLY A 57 14.49 20.65 2.34
CA GLY A 57 13.53 21.58 1.74
C GLY A 57 12.08 21.39 2.23
N TYR A 58 11.19 22.30 1.83
CA TYR A 58 9.76 22.23 2.13
C TYR A 58 9.01 21.70 0.91
N PRO A 59 8.19 20.64 1.01
CA PRO A 59 7.31 20.23 -0.07
C PRO A 59 6.38 21.39 -0.47
N VAL A 60 6.42 21.73 -1.75
CA VAL A 60 5.57 22.78 -2.33
C VAL A 60 4.44 22.11 -3.10
N TYR A 61 3.23 22.62 -2.93
CA TYR A 61 2.04 22.12 -3.60
C TYR A 61 1.31 23.24 -4.34
N TYR A 62 0.73 22.90 -5.49
CA TYR A 62 -0.27 23.73 -6.16
C TYR A 62 -1.66 23.36 -5.65
N TYR A 63 -2.47 24.35 -5.27
CA TYR A 63 -3.86 24.15 -4.87
C TYR A 63 -4.78 24.27 -6.08
N GLY A 64 -5.33 23.13 -6.51
CA GLY A 64 -6.14 23.01 -7.72
C GLY A 64 -7.59 23.48 -7.55
N SER A 65 -8.27 23.70 -8.67
CA SER A 65 -9.73 23.99 -8.69
C SER A 65 -10.59 22.80 -8.27
N ASP A 66 -9.99 21.61 -8.18
CA ASP A 66 -10.55 20.38 -7.63
C ASP A 66 -10.47 20.30 -6.09
N ALA A 67 -10.04 21.39 -5.44
CA ALA A 67 -9.78 21.49 -4.00
C ALA A 67 -8.74 20.50 -3.47
N LYS A 68 -7.80 20.05 -4.33
CA LYS A 68 -6.69 19.17 -3.96
C LYS A 68 -5.35 19.90 -4.00
N ARG A 69 -4.36 19.34 -3.30
CA ARG A 69 -2.96 19.78 -3.34
C ARG A 69 -2.17 18.88 -4.29
N HIS A 70 -1.45 19.48 -5.23
CA HIS A 70 -0.67 18.81 -6.27
C HIS A 70 0.82 19.05 -6.03
N LEU A 71 1.58 17.99 -5.75
CA LEU A 71 2.99 18.11 -5.38
C LEU A 71 3.84 18.56 -6.57
N PHE A 72 4.78 19.49 -6.35
CA PHE A 72 5.91 19.72 -7.23
C PHE A 72 7.03 18.72 -6.90
N PRO A 73 7.33 17.74 -7.78
CA PRO A 73 8.29 16.69 -7.45
C PRO A 73 9.73 17.17 -7.32
N THR A 74 10.09 18.26 -8.02
CA THR A 74 11.44 18.84 -7.99
C THR A 74 11.39 20.36 -8.06
N ALA A 75 12.45 21.03 -7.61
CA ALA A 75 12.60 22.48 -7.76
C ALA A 75 12.61 22.92 -9.24
N SER A 76 13.12 22.07 -10.15
CA SER A 76 13.11 22.33 -11.59
C SER A 76 11.69 22.29 -12.16
N THR A 77 10.82 21.41 -11.65
CA THR A 77 9.40 21.40 -12.00
C THR A 77 8.72 22.71 -11.59
N TYR A 78 8.99 23.19 -10.38
CA TYR A 78 8.50 24.50 -9.93
C TYR A 78 9.01 25.64 -10.82
N ALA A 79 10.32 25.63 -11.12
CA ALA A 79 10.96 26.67 -11.92
C ALA A 79 10.46 26.75 -13.36
N ALA A 80 10.01 25.62 -13.94
CA ALA A 80 9.39 25.61 -15.27
C ALA A 80 8.04 26.37 -15.32
N TRP A 81 7.36 26.51 -14.18
CA TRP A 81 6.07 27.20 -14.07
C TRP A 81 6.18 28.62 -13.51
N PHE A 82 7.00 28.80 -12.47
CA PHE A 82 7.02 30.03 -11.67
C PHE A 82 8.40 30.68 -11.56
N GLY A 83 9.43 30.11 -12.21
CA GLY A 83 10.81 30.54 -12.05
C GLY A 83 11.40 30.15 -10.70
N THR A 84 12.55 30.73 -10.34
CA THR A 84 13.27 30.42 -9.10
C THR A 84 12.76 31.21 -7.89
N ASP A 85 11.70 31.99 -8.05
CA ASP A 85 11.13 32.83 -6.99
C ASP A 85 10.02 32.10 -6.22
N PHE A 86 10.27 31.86 -4.93
CA PHE A 86 9.34 31.19 -4.02
C PHE A 86 8.49 32.17 -3.18
N SER A 87 8.56 33.49 -3.45
CA SER A 87 7.82 34.52 -2.69
C SER A 87 6.30 34.33 -2.71
N ARG A 88 5.77 33.68 -3.77
CA ARG A 88 4.35 33.34 -3.94
C ARG A 88 3.88 32.13 -3.14
N VAL A 89 4.79 31.37 -2.52
CA VAL A 89 4.43 30.15 -1.79
C VAL A 89 3.91 30.54 -0.41
N ARG A 90 2.61 30.37 -0.20
CA ARG A 90 1.92 30.62 1.06
C ARG A 90 2.27 29.53 2.06
N VAL A 91 2.63 29.93 3.28
CA VAL A 91 2.94 29.00 4.37
C VAL A 91 1.68 28.75 5.16
N LEU A 92 1.31 27.49 5.30
CA LEU A 92 0.20 27.01 6.11
C LEU A 92 0.75 26.07 7.20
N THR A 93 -0.03 25.84 8.25
CA THR A 93 0.32 24.82 9.26
C THR A 93 0.27 23.42 8.65
N GLU A 94 1.02 22.48 9.22
CA GLU A 94 1.03 21.10 8.71
C GLU A 94 -0.35 20.44 8.79
N ALA A 95 -1.17 20.80 9.79
CA ALA A 95 -2.54 20.33 9.92
C ALA A 95 -3.44 20.86 8.78
N GLU A 96 -3.32 22.14 8.42
CA GLU A 96 -4.07 22.75 7.32
C GLU A 96 -3.68 22.15 5.96
N VAL A 97 -2.38 21.95 5.72
CA VAL A 97 -1.91 21.31 4.48
C VAL A 97 -2.33 19.84 4.46
N GLY A 98 -2.21 19.15 5.59
CA GLY A 98 -2.62 17.75 5.80
C GLY A 98 -4.10 17.49 5.52
N ALA A 99 -4.97 18.45 5.86
CA ALA A 99 -6.41 18.37 5.64
C ALA A 99 -6.83 18.47 4.15
N ILE A 100 -5.93 18.92 3.25
CA ILE A 100 -6.21 19.02 1.81
C ILE A 100 -5.84 17.69 1.13
N ALA A 101 -6.78 17.11 0.39
CA ALA A 101 -6.57 15.83 -0.31
C ALA A 101 -5.47 15.93 -1.39
N LEU A 102 -4.71 14.85 -1.61
CA LEU A 102 -3.67 14.79 -2.64
C LEU A 102 -4.27 14.59 -4.05
N GLY A 103 -3.79 15.39 -5.01
CA GLY A 103 -4.09 15.26 -6.44
C GLY A 103 -2.90 14.72 -7.24
N ALA A 104 -3.03 14.69 -8.57
CA ALA A 104 -1.93 14.29 -9.46
C ALA A 104 -0.71 15.22 -9.30
N ASN A 105 0.50 14.69 -9.41
CA ASN A 105 1.72 15.51 -9.31
C ASN A 105 1.84 16.49 -10.47
N VAL A 106 2.48 17.63 -10.22
CA VAL A 106 2.80 18.62 -11.25
C VAL A 106 3.93 18.10 -12.15
N THR A 107 3.79 18.28 -13.47
CA THR A 107 4.81 17.95 -14.47
C THR A 107 5.48 19.21 -15.02
N ILE A 108 6.59 19.04 -15.75
CA ILE A 108 7.30 20.14 -16.42
C ILE A 108 6.34 20.84 -17.39
N ARG A 109 6.36 22.18 -17.41
CA ARG A 109 5.47 22.98 -18.26
C ARG A 109 5.60 22.57 -19.73
N PRO A 110 4.52 22.15 -20.40
CA PRO A 110 4.57 21.79 -21.82
C PRO A 110 5.16 22.90 -22.68
N GLY A 111 6.07 22.55 -23.60
CA GLY A 111 6.74 23.51 -24.48
C GLY A 111 7.85 24.36 -23.83
N SER A 112 8.14 24.19 -22.53
CA SER A 112 9.14 25.02 -21.83
C SER A 112 10.56 24.43 -21.87
N ARG A 113 10.73 23.22 -21.33
CA ARG A 113 11.99 22.54 -21.09
C ARG A 113 11.95 21.13 -21.68
N LEU A 114 13.12 20.61 -22.02
CA LEU A 114 13.29 19.20 -22.32
C LEU A 114 13.45 18.43 -21.02
N ILE A 115 13.04 17.17 -20.99
CA ILE A 115 13.26 16.28 -19.85
C ILE A 115 14.11 15.09 -20.26
N LYS A 116 14.88 14.56 -19.31
CA LYS A 116 15.50 13.25 -19.40
C LYS A 116 15.28 12.48 -18.12
N GLU A 117 15.35 11.16 -18.19
CA GLU A 117 15.43 10.34 -17.00
C GLU A 117 16.72 10.63 -16.24
N ASP A 118 16.65 10.69 -14.91
CA ASP A 118 17.82 10.74 -14.04
C ASP A 118 18.45 9.34 -13.91
N GLY A 119 18.95 8.84 -15.04
CA GLY A 119 19.46 7.50 -15.22
C GLY A 119 20.34 7.38 -16.47
N PRO A 120 20.77 6.16 -16.85
CA PRO A 120 21.74 5.96 -17.93
C PRO A 120 21.16 6.13 -19.34
N ASP A 121 19.84 6.29 -19.51
CA ASP A 121 19.23 6.48 -20.84
C ASP A 121 19.56 7.89 -21.38
N PRO A 122 20.28 8.03 -22.51
CA PRO A 122 20.64 9.32 -23.07
C PRO A 122 19.47 10.05 -23.75
N LYS A 123 18.28 9.43 -23.85
CA LYS A 123 17.14 10.02 -24.55
C LYS A 123 16.62 11.28 -23.87
N VAL A 124 16.34 12.27 -24.71
CA VAL A 124 15.72 13.53 -24.30
C VAL A 124 14.32 13.64 -24.90
N TYR A 125 13.40 14.17 -24.10
CA TYR A 125 11.99 14.22 -24.42
C TYR A 125 11.49 15.65 -24.34
N ALA A 126 10.70 16.07 -25.32
CA ALA A 126 9.93 17.29 -25.21
C ALA A 126 8.58 16.97 -24.55
N VAL A 127 8.12 17.85 -23.66
CA VAL A 127 6.82 17.69 -22.98
C VAL A 127 5.74 18.41 -23.78
N ALA A 128 4.73 17.68 -24.23
CA ALA A 128 3.53 18.21 -24.89
C ALA A 128 2.34 18.30 -23.91
N THR A 129 1.26 18.95 -24.34
CA THR A 129 0.01 19.10 -23.57
C THR A 129 -0.48 17.75 -23.02
N GLY A 130 -0.99 17.73 -21.78
CA GLY A 130 -1.45 16.50 -21.13
C GLY A 130 -0.31 15.61 -20.59
N ALA A 131 0.84 16.20 -20.24
CA ALA A 131 2.01 15.50 -19.73
C ALA A 131 2.56 14.40 -20.66
N LEU A 132 2.45 14.60 -21.97
CA LEU A 132 3.00 13.67 -22.96
C LEU A 132 4.50 13.91 -23.14
N ARG A 133 5.35 12.94 -22.80
CA ARG A 133 6.78 13.01 -23.14
C ARG A 133 6.99 12.42 -24.53
N ARG A 134 7.62 13.18 -25.43
CA ARG A 134 7.85 12.79 -26.83
C ARG A 134 9.34 12.78 -27.11
N HIS A 135 9.87 11.61 -27.46
CA HIS A 135 11.31 11.44 -27.70
C HIS A 135 11.76 12.32 -28.88
N VAL A 136 12.83 13.11 -28.69
CA VAL A 136 13.42 13.92 -29.76
C VAL A 136 14.45 13.06 -30.51
N ALA A 137 14.16 12.71 -31.75
CA ALA A 137 14.90 11.66 -32.47
C ALA A 137 16.35 12.02 -32.83
N SER A 138 16.73 13.29 -32.82
CA SER A 138 18.10 13.73 -33.09
C SER A 138 18.44 15.10 -32.50
N GLU A 139 19.73 15.35 -32.31
CA GLU A 139 20.25 16.65 -31.86
C GLU A 139 19.88 17.80 -32.82
N ALA A 140 19.87 17.55 -34.14
CA ALA A 140 19.49 18.56 -35.13
C ALA A 140 18.04 19.06 -34.92
N VAL A 141 17.12 18.16 -34.55
CA VAL A 141 15.73 18.52 -34.22
C VAL A 141 15.67 19.28 -32.89
N ALA A 142 16.48 18.90 -31.89
CA ALA A 142 16.56 19.61 -30.61
C ALA A 142 17.08 21.05 -30.78
N VAL A 143 18.15 21.24 -31.57
CA VAL A 143 18.71 22.55 -31.92
C VAL A 143 17.69 23.41 -32.66
N ALA A 144 16.93 22.82 -33.58
CA ALA A 144 15.91 23.56 -34.33
C ALA A 144 14.72 24.00 -33.45
N LEU A 145 14.33 23.20 -32.46
CA LEU A 145 13.19 23.50 -31.57
C LEU A 145 13.54 24.35 -30.34
N TYR A 146 14.75 24.19 -29.79
CA TYR A 146 15.17 24.82 -28.53
C TYR A 146 16.41 25.71 -28.66
N GLY A 147 16.98 25.84 -29.87
CA GLY A 147 18.16 26.66 -30.16
C GLY A 147 19.48 25.96 -29.86
N ALA A 148 20.60 26.63 -30.17
CA ALA A 148 21.95 26.08 -30.04
C ALA A 148 22.33 25.63 -28.60
N ASN A 149 21.62 26.15 -27.58
CA ASN A 149 21.86 25.81 -26.18
C ASN A 149 20.86 24.79 -25.60
N TRP A 150 20.15 24.03 -26.45
CA TRP A 150 19.10 23.09 -26.02
C TRP A 150 19.52 22.14 -24.90
N ALA A 151 20.79 21.72 -24.85
CA ALA A 151 21.31 20.83 -23.81
C ALA A 151 21.23 21.44 -22.40
N ARG A 152 21.28 22.77 -22.27
CA ARG A 152 21.08 23.49 -20.99
C ARG A 152 19.61 23.59 -20.58
N GLU A 153 18.69 23.33 -21.50
CA GLU A 153 17.24 23.33 -21.30
C GLU A 153 16.72 21.95 -20.88
N VAL A 154 17.60 20.94 -20.77
CA VAL A 154 17.26 19.58 -20.35
C VAL A 154 17.25 19.48 -18.82
N VAL A 155 16.11 19.08 -18.27
CA VAL A 155 15.90 18.85 -16.84
C VAL A 155 15.88 17.35 -16.56
N ALA A 156 16.69 16.90 -15.59
CA ALA A 156 16.63 15.53 -15.10
C ALA A 156 15.36 15.33 -14.23
N VAL A 157 14.60 14.28 -14.53
CA VAL A 157 13.43 13.86 -13.76
C VAL A 157 13.77 12.53 -13.09
N PRO A 158 13.70 12.42 -11.76
CA PRO A 158 13.94 11.16 -11.06
C PRO A 158 13.02 10.05 -11.59
N THR A 159 13.55 8.84 -11.77
CA THR A 159 12.83 7.71 -12.41
C THR A 159 11.44 7.46 -11.82
N GLY A 160 11.29 7.58 -10.49
CA GLY A 160 10.00 7.38 -9.80
C GLY A 160 8.90 8.38 -10.19
N PHE A 161 9.25 9.55 -10.73
CA PHE A 161 8.30 10.57 -11.17
C PHE A 161 8.04 10.56 -12.68
N LEU A 162 8.70 9.66 -13.44
CA LEU A 162 8.40 9.47 -14.86
C LEU A 162 7.01 8.89 -15.09
N VAL A 163 6.44 8.19 -14.10
CA VAL A 163 5.06 7.70 -14.13
C VAL A 163 4.02 8.81 -14.27
N ASN A 164 4.38 10.07 -13.96
CA ASN A 164 3.51 11.22 -14.16
C ASN A 164 3.41 11.65 -15.63
N TYR A 165 4.21 11.07 -16.53
CA TYR A 165 4.22 11.35 -17.96
C TYR A 165 3.70 10.15 -18.76
N THR A 166 2.98 10.43 -19.85
CA THR A 166 2.57 9.41 -20.81
C THR A 166 3.48 9.46 -22.04
N GLU A 167 3.85 8.31 -22.59
CA GLU A 167 4.68 8.26 -23.80
C GLU A 167 3.88 8.72 -25.03
N GLY A 168 4.41 9.68 -25.78
CA GLY A 168 3.84 10.15 -27.04
C GLY A 168 4.70 9.76 -28.25
N THR A 169 4.21 10.05 -29.45
CA THR A 169 4.95 9.78 -30.69
C THR A 169 6.26 10.56 -30.74
N ALA A 170 7.34 9.94 -31.22
CA ALA A 170 8.63 10.60 -31.37
C ALA A 170 8.54 11.82 -32.30
N ILE A 171 9.44 12.78 -32.10
CA ILE A 171 9.60 14.01 -32.89
C ILE A 171 10.78 13.75 -33.82
N SER A 172 10.47 13.43 -35.08
CA SER A 172 11.46 13.11 -36.11
C SER A 172 11.77 14.31 -37.00
N ALA A 173 10.86 15.28 -37.06
CA ALA A 173 11.03 16.55 -37.76
C ALA A 173 10.46 17.72 -36.95
N VAL A 174 10.89 18.95 -37.26
CA VAL A 174 10.44 20.19 -36.57
C VAL A 174 8.93 20.36 -36.62
N ALA A 175 8.29 19.96 -37.72
CA ALA A 175 6.83 20.05 -37.89
C ALA A 175 6.04 19.15 -36.93
N ASP A 176 6.66 18.13 -36.34
CA ASP A 176 5.99 17.18 -35.44
C ASP A 176 5.71 17.80 -34.05
N TYR A 177 6.34 18.92 -33.72
CA TYR A 177 6.27 19.57 -32.42
C TYR A 177 6.34 21.10 -32.54
N ASP A 178 5.19 21.75 -32.48
CA ASP A 178 5.13 23.21 -32.42
C ASP A 178 5.27 23.69 -30.96
N LYS A 179 6.50 24.02 -30.57
CA LYS A 179 6.82 24.52 -29.23
C LYS A 179 6.01 25.76 -28.85
N THR A 180 5.79 26.67 -29.80
CA THR A 180 5.10 27.94 -29.53
C THR A 180 3.62 27.71 -29.32
N ALA A 181 2.98 26.91 -30.18
CA ALA A 181 1.57 26.54 -30.03
C ALA A 181 1.32 25.73 -28.76
N ILE A 182 2.21 24.79 -28.42
CA ILE A 182 2.09 23.99 -27.18
C ILE A 182 2.25 24.87 -25.95
N THR A 183 3.23 25.78 -25.92
CA THR A 183 3.39 26.70 -24.78
C THR A 183 2.18 27.63 -24.66
N ALA A 184 1.65 28.13 -25.78
CA ALA A 184 0.48 29.00 -25.83
C ALA A 184 -0.81 28.27 -25.40
N ALA A 185 -0.95 26.98 -25.71
CA ALA A 185 -2.05 26.14 -25.25
C ALA A 185 -1.99 25.82 -23.75
N ASN A 186 -0.88 26.11 -23.08
CA ASN A 186 -0.64 25.86 -21.66
C ASN A 186 -0.18 27.17 -20.95
N PRO A 187 -1.04 28.20 -20.90
CA PRO A 187 -0.69 29.53 -20.39
C PRO A 187 -0.40 29.53 -18.89
N ASP A 188 -1.07 28.67 -18.12
CA ASP A 188 -0.93 28.50 -16.68
C ASP A 188 -0.97 27.02 -16.28
N LEU A 189 -0.58 26.74 -15.02
CA LEU A 189 -0.48 25.37 -14.50
C LEU A 189 -1.85 24.69 -14.39
N GLY A 190 -2.90 25.44 -14.04
CA GLY A 190 -4.26 24.93 -14.02
C GLY A 190 -4.66 24.40 -15.39
N THR A 191 -4.48 25.19 -16.44
CA THR A 191 -4.81 24.80 -17.83
C THR A 191 -4.08 23.53 -18.26
N ALA A 192 -2.78 23.43 -17.97
CA ALA A 192 -1.99 22.27 -18.38
C ALA A 192 -2.31 20.98 -17.63
N MET A 193 -2.75 21.09 -16.38
CA MET A 193 -3.21 19.94 -15.59
C MET A 193 -4.68 19.58 -15.89
N GLY A 194 -5.36 20.30 -16.79
CA GLY A 194 -6.79 20.14 -17.00
C GLY A 194 -7.64 20.63 -15.82
N LEU A 195 -7.04 21.43 -14.93
CA LEU A 195 -7.63 22.05 -13.74
C LEU A 195 -8.02 23.51 -13.98
N ALA A 196 -7.86 24.05 -15.19
CA ALA A 196 -8.35 25.38 -15.47
C ALA A 196 -9.88 25.40 -15.35
N ALA A 197 -10.37 26.32 -14.53
CA ALA A 197 -11.63 26.97 -14.86
C ALA A 197 -11.48 27.47 -16.28
N THR A 198 -12.31 26.97 -17.18
CA THR A 198 -12.32 27.34 -18.60
C THR A 198 -12.22 28.87 -18.69
N PRO A 199 -11.24 29.45 -19.42
CA PRO A 199 -11.35 30.84 -19.78
C PRO A 199 -12.68 30.98 -20.49
N ALA A 200 -13.53 31.85 -19.95
CA ALA A 200 -14.78 32.22 -20.59
C ALA A 200 -14.43 32.74 -21.99
N THR A 201 -14.59 31.89 -23.00
CA THR A 201 -15.00 32.33 -24.33
C THR A 201 -16.19 33.24 -24.09
N ALA A 202 -16.14 34.48 -24.59
CA ALA A 202 -17.18 35.47 -24.41
C ALA A 202 -18.55 34.83 -24.67
N VAL A 203 -19.25 34.49 -23.58
CA VAL A 203 -20.63 34.02 -23.65
C VAL A 203 -21.42 35.26 -24.03
N PRO A 204 -22.25 35.20 -25.08
CA PRO A 204 -23.18 36.27 -25.36
C PRO A 204 -23.90 36.60 -24.06
N THR A 205 -23.99 37.88 -23.75
CA THR A 205 -24.74 38.42 -22.62
C THR A 205 -26.05 37.65 -22.44
N GLY A 206 -26.08 36.80 -21.41
CA GLY A 206 -27.17 35.88 -21.09
C GLY A 206 -27.05 34.51 -21.76
N ALA A 207 -26.48 33.52 -21.05
CA ALA A 207 -27.25 32.48 -20.34
C ALA A 207 -26.58 31.08 -20.31
N LEU A 208 -27.15 30.15 -19.53
CA LEU A 208 -26.58 28.88 -19.07
C LEU A 208 -25.75 28.11 -20.13
N SER A 209 -24.61 27.54 -19.73
CA SER A 209 -23.87 26.57 -20.56
C SER A 209 -23.90 25.18 -19.92
N VAL A 210 -24.05 24.14 -20.75
CA VAL A 210 -24.08 22.74 -20.31
C VAL A 210 -22.93 21.99 -20.96
N ALA A 211 -22.17 21.24 -20.18
CA ALA A 211 -21.06 20.42 -20.66
C ALA A 211 -21.04 19.05 -19.98
N LEU A 212 -20.45 18.05 -20.65
CA LEU A 212 -20.20 16.75 -20.03
C LEU A 212 -19.26 16.95 -18.84
N ALA A 213 -19.58 16.36 -17.68
CA ALA A 213 -18.67 16.38 -16.55
C ALA A 213 -17.48 15.44 -16.85
N SER A 214 -16.26 15.82 -16.45
CA SER A 214 -15.05 15.04 -16.70
C SER A 214 -15.07 13.67 -16.02
N ASP A 215 -15.87 13.52 -14.95
CA ASP A 215 -16.10 12.27 -14.22
C ASP A 215 -17.41 11.57 -14.64
N SER A 216 -17.97 11.91 -15.81
CA SER A 216 -19.11 11.18 -16.36
C SER A 216 -18.72 9.71 -16.63
N PRO A 217 -19.60 8.74 -16.34
CA PRO A 217 -19.32 7.31 -16.52
C PRO A 217 -18.80 6.95 -17.91
N ALA A 218 -17.77 6.10 -17.94
CA ALA A 218 -17.32 5.43 -19.16
C ALA A 218 -18.32 4.35 -19.59
N GLY A 219 -18.27 3.95 -20.87
CA GLY A 219 -19.14 2.90 -21.40
C GLY A 219 -18.92 1.56 -20.68
N ALA A 220 -20.02 0.89 -20.33
CA ALA A 220 -19.98 -0.35 -19.55
C ALA A 220 -21.11 -1.30 -19.95
N VAL A 221 -20.97 -2.57 -19.58
CA VAL A 221 -22.04 -3.57 -19.66
C VAL A 221 -22.79 -3.60 -18.34
N LEU A 222 -24.08 -3.24 -18.37
CA LEU A 222 -24.97 -3.20 -17.22
C LEU A 222 -25.66 -4.57 -17.07
N PRO A 223 -25.53 -5.26 -15.94
CA PRO A 223 -26.33 -6.46 -15.67
C PRO A 223 -27.82 -6.09 -15.61
N GLY A 224 -28.72 -7.01 -15.97
CA GLY A 224 -30.15 -6.71 -15.87
C GLY A 224 -30.66 -6.68 -14.43
N GLY A 225 -31.71 -5.90 -14.18
CA GLY A 225 -32.26 -5.65 -12.84
C GLY A 225 -31.41 -4.71 -11.97
N VAL A 226 -30.33 -4.13 -12.51
CA VAL A 226 -29.49 -3.20 -11.76
C VAL A 226 -30.24 -1.92 -11.41
N THR A 227 -30.04 -1.44 -10.18
CA THR A 227 -30.60 -0.16 -9.71
C THR A 227 -29.52 0.90 -9.48
N SER A 228 -29.91 2.18 -9.52
CA SER A 228 -29.11 3.35 -9.18
C SER A 228 -27.81 3.49 -9.98
N VAL A 229 -27.83 3.16 -11.27
CA VAL A 229 -26.67 3.33 -12.16
C VAL A 229 -26.56 4.78 -12.61
N VAL A 230 -25.42 5.43 -12.34
CA VAL A 230 -25.14 6.73 -12.96
C VAL A 230 -24.87 6.48 -14.44
N ALA A 231 -25.71 7.06 -15.30
CA ALA A 231 -25.63 6.90 -16.75
C ALA A 231 -24.93 8.08 -17.45
N LEU A 232 -25.01 9.27 -16.86
CA LEU A 232 -24.45 10.51 -17.39
C LEU A 232 -24.24 11.50 -16.25
N LYS A 233 -23.07 12.17 -16.20
CA LYS A 233 -22.88 13.37 -15.39
C LYS A 233 -22.62 14.58 -16.27
N PHE A 234 -23.23 15.71 -15.93
CA PHE A 234 -23.11 16.95 -16.69
C PHE A 234 -23.04 18.16 -15.76
N ASN A 235 -22.30 19.17 -16.18
CA ASN A 235 -22.17 20.44 -15.48
C ASN A 235 -23.05 21.48 -16.15
N VAL A 236 -23.84 22.21 -15.35
CA VAL A 236 -24.57 23.39 -15.78
C VAL A 236 -23.92 24.61 -15.15
N THR A 237 -23.38 25.51 -15.99
CA THR A 237 -22.68 26.71 -15.54
C THR A 237 -23.54 27.95 -15.80
N ALA A 238 -23.77 28.74 -14.76
CA ALA A 238 -24.39 30.06 -14.92
C ALA A 238 -23.32 31.11 -15.19
N GLY A 239 -23.64 32.04 -16.09
CA GLY A 239 -22.81 33.22 -16.35
C GLY A 239 -22.85 34.21 -15.19
N THR A 240 -22.80 35.51 -15.49
CA THR A 240 -22.70 36.57 -14.47
C THR A 240 -23.95 36.77 -13.60
N ALA A 241 -25.07 36.12 -13.91
CA ALA A 241 -26.30 36.15 -13.13
C ALA A 241 -26.73 34.73 -12.76
N ALA A 242 -27.21 34.56 -11.52
CA ALA A 242 -27.78 33.29 -11.07
C ALA A 242 -28.99 32.91 -11.92
N GLN A 243 -29.15 31.62 -12.18
CA GLN A 243 -30.23 31.08 -13.01
C GLN A 243 -30.93 29.93 -12.30
N THR A 244 -32.19 29.72 -12.65
CA THR A 244 -32.97 28.58 -12.17
C THR A 244 -33.32 27.66 -13.34
N ILE A 245 -33.09 26.36 -13.14
CA ILE A 245 -33.53 25.32 -14.04
C ILE A 245 -34.91 24.85 -13.56
N THR A 246 -35.92 25.02 -14.43
CA THR A 246 -37.32 24.63 -14.19
C THR A 246 -37.69 23.29 -14.82
N GLY A 247 -36.85 22.77 -15.71
CA GLY A 247 -37.01 21.42 -16.25
C GLY A 247 -35.75 20.85 -16.88
N ILE A 248 -35.69 19.53 -17.04
CA ILE A 248 -34.61 18.80 -17.70
C ILE A 248 -35.24 17.70 -18.57
N THR A 249 -34.87 17.64 -19.84
CA THR A 249 -35.28 16.56 -20.74
C THR A 249 -34.11 15.63 -21.00
N VAL A 250 -34.26 14.36 -20.62
CA VAL A 250 -33.29 13.30 -20.85
C VAL A 250 -33.78 12.41 -21.98
N GLN A 251 -32.89 12.04 -22.90
CA GLN A 251 -33.19 11.16 -24.02
C GLN A 251 -32.21 9.99 -24.07
N SER A 252 -32.72 8.79 -24.33
CA SER A 252 -31.89 7.61 -24.64
C SER A 252 -31.69 7.50 -26.17
N VAL A 253 -30.43 7.35 -26.61
CA VAL A 253 -30.04 7.10 -28.00
C VAL A 253 -29.31 5.77 -28.12
N GLY A 254 -29.28 5.14 -29.30
CA GLY A 254 -28.79 3.76 -29.49
C GLY A 254 -29.85 2.86 -30.12
N VAL A 255 -29.60 1.55 -30.19
CA VAL A 255 -30.51 0.57 -30.81
C VAL A 255 -31.41 -0.17 -29.82
N GLY A 256 -31.32 0.12 -28.52
CA GLY A 256 -32.14 -0.54 -27.50
C GLY A 256 -33.55 0.03 -27.27
N SER A 257 -34.38 -0.73 -26.57
CA SER A 257 -35.80 -0.46 -26.30
C SER A 257 -36.01 0.60 -25.20
N ALA A 258 -37.13 1.34 -25.27
CA ALA A 258 -37.55 2.21 -24.17
C ALA A 258 -37.88 1.42 -22.89
N ASN A 259 -38.27 0.15 -23.05
CA ASN A 259 -38.66 -0.74 -21.97
C ASN A 259 -37.48 -1.30 -21.16
N ASP A 260 -36.25 -1.05 -21.59
CA ASP A 260 -35.07 -1.54 -20.87
C ASP A 260 -34.85 -0.85 -19.52
N PHE A 261 -35.41 0.34 -19.34
CA PHE A 261 -35.28 1.13 -18.11
C PHE A 261 -36.62 1.25 -17.39
N GLY A 262 -36.61 0.91 -16.10
CA GLY A 262 -37.78 1.01 -15.22
C GLY A 262 -37.98 2.43 -14.68
N ALA A 263 -36.89 3.16 -14.44
CA ALA A 263 -36.93 4.53 -13.97
C ALA A 263 -35.65 5.31 -14.32
N ILE A 264 -35.82 6.61 -14.51
CA ILE A 264 -34.76 7.59 -14.71
C ILE A 264 -34.96 8.71 -13.69
N TYR A 265 -33.86 9.19 -13.12
CA TYR A 265 -33.83 10.19 -12.06
C TYR A 265 -32.77 11.26 -12.33
N ILE A 266 -32.94 12.43 -11.71
CA ILE A 266 -31.90 13.45 -11.61
C ILE A 266 -31.38 13.50 -10.16
N TYR A 267 -30.06 13.49 -10.00
CA TYR A 267 -29.36 13.56 -8.73
C TYR A 267 -28.39 14.76 -8.67
N ASP A 268 -28.20 15.28 -7.46
CA ASP A 268 -27.13 16.20 -7.06
C ASP A 268 -26.33 15.51 -5.93
N GLY A 269 -25.11 15.07 -6.25
CA GLY A 269 -24.36 14.16 -5.38
C GLY A 269 -25.14 12.89 -5.03
N ALA A 270 -25.32 12.63 -3.74
CA ALA A 270 -26.11 11.49 -3.23
C ALA A 270 -27.62 11.78 -3.15
N THR A 271 -28.03 13.04 -3.30
CA THR A 271 -29.42 13.48 -3.12
C THR A 271 -30.21 13.37 -4.42
N ARG A 272 -31.33 12.62 -4.38
CA ARG A 272 -32.27 12.55 -5.50
C ARG A 272 -33.11 13.82 -5.57
N LEU A 273 -33.16 14.47 -6.73
CA LEU A 273 -33.94 15.69 -6.96
C LEU A 273 -35.34 15.43 -7.53
N THR A 274 -35.57 14.28 -8.16
CA THR A 274 -36.83 14.00 -8.88
C THR A 274 -37.44 12.65 -8.51
N SER A 275 -38.74 12.52 -8.74
CA SER A 275 -39.38 11.20 -8.89
C SER A 275 -38.86 10.50 -10.14
N GLY A 276 -38.91 9.16 -10.14
CA GLY A 276 -38.52 8.35 -11.30
C GLY A 276 -39.49 8.54 -12.48
N ARG A 277 -38.95 8.59 -13.70
CA ARG A 277 -39.74 8.61 -14.94
C ARG A 277 -39.28 7.52 -15.91
N THR A 278 -40.23 6.94 -16.65
CA THR A 278 -39.94 5.99 -17.75
C THR A 278 -39.71 6.75 -19.06
N LEU A 279 -39.10 6.07 -20.02
CA LEU A 279 -38.92 6.62 -21.37
C LEU A 279 -40.21 6.53 -22.18
N THR A 280 -40.52 7.55 -22.97
CA THR A 280 -41.61 7.50 -23.96
C THR A 280 -41.31 6.47 -25.06
N SER A 281 -42.35 5.79 -25.56
CA SER A 281 -42.21 4.81 -26.65
C SER A 281 -41.79 5.46 -27.98
N GLN A 282 -42.29 6.67 -28.27
CA GLN A 282 -41.82 7.51 -29.37
C GLN A 282 -40.84 8.57 -28.85
N GLY A 283 -39.64 8.62 -29.44
CA GLY A 283 -38.60 9.59 -29.10
C GLY A 283 -37.69 9.20 -27.92
N ARG A 284 -38.07 8.21 -27.08
CA ARG A 284 -37.29 7.72 -25.93
C ARG A 284 -36.82 8.83 -24.99
N GLN A 285 -37.76 9.64 -24.51
CA GLN A 285 -37.48 10.78 -23.64
C GLN A 285 -38.14 10.63 -22.26
N ALA A 286 -37.48 11.18 -21.24
CA ALA A 286 -38.03 11.43 -19.93
C ALA A 286 -37.90 12.93 -19.64
N GLU A 287 -39.03 13.62 -19.52
CA GLU A 287 -39.08 15.06 -19.23
C GLU A 287 -39.37 15.29 -17.75
N PHE A 288 -38.51 16.03 -17.06
CA PHE A 288 -38.70 16.45 -15.68
C PHE A 288 -39.06 17.94 -15.67
N ALA A 289 -40.24 18.28 -15.16
CA ALA A 289 -40.75 19.67 -15.10
C ALA A 289 -40.91 20.14 -13.64
N ALA A 290 -41.22 21.43 -13.46
CA ALA A 290 -41.43 22.07 -12.15
C ALA A 290 -40.25 21.91 -11.18
N LEU A 291 -39.04 21.90 -11.72
CA LEU A 291 -37.81 21.93 -10.93
C LEU A 291 -37.56 23.34 -10.38
N ASN A 292 -36.77 23.42 -9.31
CA ASN A 292 -36.30 24.69 -8.76
C ASN A 292 -34.80 24.60 -8.44
N ILE A 293 -34.01 24.16 -9.42
CA ILE A 293 -32.56 23.97 -9.22
C ILE A 293 -31.86 25.30 -9.47
N ALA A 294 -31.40 25.93 -8.39
CA ALA A 294 -30.62 27.15 -8.47
C ALA A 294 -29.16 26.86 -8.86
N VAL A 295 -28.64 27.64 -9.80
CA VAL A 295 -27.22 27.69 -10.17
C VAL A 295 -26.74 29.12 -9.92
N ALA A 296 -25.84 29.30 -8.95
CA ALA A 296 -25.37 30.62 -8.56
C ALA A 296 -24.51 31.26 -9.67
N ALA A 297 -24.47 32.60 -9.72
CA ALA A 297 -23.69 33.33 -10.70
C ALA A 297 -22.20 32.91 -10.66
N ASN A 298 -21.60 32.71 -11.83
CA ASN A 298 -20.20 32.29 -12.02
C ASN A 298 -19.87 30.94 -11.35
N THR A 299 -20.87 30.07 -11.12
CA THR A 299 -20.66 28.73 -10.58
C THR A 299 -21.18 27.66 -11.54
N ALA A 300 -20.59 26.47 -11.46
CA ALA A 300 -21.07 25.28 -12.12
C ALA A 300 -21.76 24.36 -11.11
N LYS A 301 -22.89 23.78 -11.49
CA LYS A 301 -23.60 22.76 -10.73
C LYS A 301 -23.55 21.42 -11.46
N ALA A 302 -22.97 20.40 -10.82
CA ALA A 302 -22.90 19.05 -11.36
C ALA A 302 -24.20 18.30 -11.09
N LEU A 303 -24.79 17.71 -12.12
CA LEU A 303 -26.00 16.90 -12.03
C LEU A 303 -25.76 15.54 -12.67
N SER A 304 -26.43 14.51 -12.14
CA SER A 304 -26.31 13.14 -12.62
C SER A 304 -27.66 12.62 -13.11
N VAL A 305 -27.68 11.99 -14.28
CA VAL A 305 -28.76 11.12 -14.73
C VAL A 305 -28.50 9.73 -14.17
N VAL A 306 -29.42 9.23 -13.35
CA VAL A 306 -29.34 7.91 -12.72
C VAL A 306 -30.49 7.05 -13.24
N VAL A 307 -30.21 5.79 -13.54
CA VAL A 307 -31.16 4.88 -14.19
C VAL A 307 -31.25 3.54 -13.46
N ASP A 308 -32.44 2.96 -13.50
CA ASP A 308 -32.72 1.59 -13.09
C ASP A 308 -33.03 0.76 -14.34
N VAL A 309 -32.28 -0.33 -14.54
CA VAL A 309 -32.50 -1.28 -15.64
C VAL A 309 -33.51 -2.31 -15.18
N ASN A 310 -34.50 -2.59 -16.03
CA ASN A 310 -35.51 -3.61 -15.75
C ASN A 310 -34.89 -5.02 -15.64
N SER A 311 -35.60 -5.92 -14.96
CA SER A 311 -35.19 -7.33 -14.81
C SER A 311 -35.12 -8.05 -16.17
N LEU A 312 -34.27 -9.08 -16.30
CA LEU A 312 -34.22 -9.95 -17.49
C LEU A 312 -35.34 -11.01 -17.51
N THR A 313 -36.02 -11.26 -16.39
CA THR A 313 -36.85 -12.47 -16.22
C THR A 313 -38.27 -12.24 -15.71
N ALA A 314 -38.62 -11.03 -15.26
CA ALA A 314 -39.95 -10.76 -14.69
C ALA A 314 -40.42 -9.32 -14.95
N GLY A 315 -41.73 -9.15 -15.20
CA GLY A 315 -42.37 -7.84 -15.42
C GLY A 315 -42.19 -7.28 -16.84
N THR A 316 -41.99 -5.97 -16.95
CA THR A 316 -41.41 -5.36 -18.16
C THR A 316 -39.93 -5.73 -18.18
N VAL A 317 -39.48 -6.40 -19.25
CA VAL A 317 -38.16 -7.04 -19.30
C VAL A 317 -37.17 -6.22 -20.11
N ALA A 318 -35.94 -6.10 -19.60
CA ALA A 318 -34.81 -5.56 -20.35
C ALA A 318 -34.22 -6.60 -21.31
N THR A 319 -33.73 -6.17 -22.47
CA THR A 319 -33.22 -7.06 -23.52
C THR A 319 -31.68 -7.10 -23.48
N ALA A 320 -31.11 -8.29 -23.26
CA ALA A 320 -29.66 -8.46 -23.32
C ALA A 320 -29.14 -8.18 -24.74
N GLY A 321 -28.04 -7.42 -24.83
CA GLY A 321 -27.44 -6.96 -26.08
C GLY A 321 -27.88 -5.56 -26.52
N ASP A 322 -28.96 -5.01 -25.95
CA ASP A 322 -29.41 -3.66 -26.26
C ASP A 322 -28.38 -2.61 -25.82
N THR A 323 -28.23 -1.55 -26.61
CA THR A 323 -27.23 -0.49 -26.38
C THR A 323 -27.89 0.88 -26.28
N HIS A 324 -27.45 1.66 -25.30
CA HIS A 324 -27.96 2.99 -24.97
C HIS A 324 -26.85 3.96 -24.61
N ALA A 325 -26.94 5.20 -25.07
CA ALA A 325 -26.27 6.35 -24.48
C ALA A 325 -27.34 7.36 -24.02
N PHE A 326 -27.17 7.92 -22.82
CA PHE A 326 -28.09 8.95 -22.33
C PHE A 326 -27.56 10.34 -22.69
N ARG A 327 -28.48 11.22 -23.10
CA ARG A 327 -28.17 12.62 -23.37
C ARG A 327 -29.16 13.55 -22.70
N VAL A 328 -28.69 14.69 -22.21
CA VAL A 328 -29.56 15.82 -21.88
C VAL A 328 -29.83 16.56 -23.17
N SER A 329 -31.09 16.61 -23.61
CA SER A 329 -31.49 17.22 -24.88
C SER A 329 -32.00 18.65 -24.71
N ALA A 330 -32.58 18.98 -23.55
CA ALA A 330 -33.10 20.31 -23.25
C ALA A 330 -33.05 20.63 -21.75
N LEU A 331 -32.93 21.92 -21.42
CA LEU A 331 -33.20 22.47 -20.10
C LEU A 331 -34.38 23.45 -20.20
N GLY A 332 -35.33 23.35 -19.27
CA GLY A 332 -36.36 24.35 -19.05
C GLY A 332 -35.77 25.49 -18.22
N THR A 333 -35.73 26.70 -18.77
CA THR A 333 -35.31 27.94 -18.10
C THR A 333 -35.74 29.15 -18.95
N THR A 334 -35.77 30.36 -18.38
CA THR A 334 -35.99 31.61 -19.13
C THR A 334 -34.70 32.15 -19.74
N ALA A 335 -33.55 31.59 -19.37
CA ALA A 335 -32.24 31.96 -19.88
C ALA A 335 -31.93 31.19 -21.18
N ALA A 336 -31.21 31.78 -22.15
CA ALA A 336 -30.69 31.01 -23.29
C ALA A 336 -29.76 29.86 -22.84
N VAL A 337 -29.70 28.75 -23.58
CA VAL A 337 -28.89 27.59 -23.19
C VAL A 337 -27.93 27.22 -24.31
N SER A 338 -26.65 27.05 -23.99
CA SER A 338 -25.60 26.60 -24.92
C SER A 338 -25.01 25.24 -24.50
N GLY A 339 -24.43 24.50 -25.45
CA GLY A 339 -23.74 23.23 -25.18
C GLY A 339 -24.60 21.96 -25.17
N LEU A 340 -25.91 22.07 -25.44
CA LEU A 340 -26.81 20.93 -25.61
C LEU A 340 -26.91 20.47 -27.07
N PRO A 341 -27.12 19.17 -27.35
CA PRO A 341 -27.24 18.09 -26.36
C PRO A 341 -25.89 17.62 -25.82
N VAL A 342 -25.83 17.30 -24.52
CA VAL A 342 -24.67 16.63 -23.89
C VAL A 342 -24.95 15.14 -23.80
N THR A 343 -24.12 14.31 -24.41
CA THR A 343 -24.31 12.85 -24.51
C THR A 343 -23.19 12.12 -23.76
N GLY A 344 -23.57 11.14 -22.93
CA GLY A 344 -22.65 10.27 -22.23
C GLY A 344 -22.14 9.11 -23.10
N SER A 345 -21.35 8.23 -22.50
CA SER A 345 -20.84 7.03 -23.17
C SER A 345 -21.96 6.03 -23.48
N THR A 346 -21.76 5.21 -24.52
CA THR A 346 -22.65 4.07 -24.81
C THR A 346 -22.46 2.95 -23.78
N MET A 347 -23.55 2.44 -23.25
CA MET A 347 -23.64 1.28 -22.36
C MET A 347 -24.47 0.18 -23.02
N SER A 348 -24.19 -1.09 -22.69
CA SER A 348 -24.96 -2.24 -23.16
C SER A 348 -25.57 -3.03 -22.03
N ILE A 349 -26.65 -3.77 -22.27
CA ILE A 349 -27.28 -4.63 -21.27
C ILE A 349 -26.71 -6.05 -21.39
N GLY A 350 -26.18 -6.59 -20.30
CA GLY A 350 -25.62 -7.94 -20.22
C GLY A 350 -26.68 -9.03 -20.05
N SER A 351 -26.29 -10.29 -20.26
CA SER A 351 -27.18 -11.45 -20.10
C SER A 351 -27.33 -11.95 -18.67
N GLN A 352 -26.52 -11.43 -17.74
CA GLN A 352 -26.55 -11.79 -16.32
C GLN A 352 -27.29 -10.72 -15.52
N GLY A 353 -27.98 -11.11 -14.45
CA GLY A 353 -28.66 -10.19 -13.52
C GLY A 353 -27.91 -10.03 -12.21
N VAL A 354 -28.11 -8.89 -11.54
CA VAL A 354 -27.66 -8.67 -10.15
C VAL A 354 -28.49 -9.48 -9.15
N SER A 355 -27.96 -9.65 -7.94
CA SER A 355 -28.70 -10.19 -6.79
C SER A 355 -29.88 -9.31 -6.40
N THR A 356 -30.86 -9.92 -5.73
CA THR A 356 -31.95 -9.22 -5.08
C THR A 356 -31.61 -8.85 -3.63
N VAL A 357 -32.26 -7.82 -3.10
CA VAL A 357 -32.30 -7.46 -1.68
C VAL A 357 -33.74 -7.23 -1.30
N ILE A 358 -34.19 -7.94 -0.27
CA ILE A 358 -35.57 -7.84 0.21
C ILE A 358 -35.62 -6.87 1.39
N LEU A 359 -36.40 -5.80 1.25
CA LEU A 359 -36.78 -4.91 2.34
C LEU A 359 -38.08 -5.40 2.98
N THR A 360 -38.07 -5.53 4.31
CA THR A 360 -39.26 -5.76 5.14
C THR A 360 -39.31 -4.76 6.29
N ARG A 361 -40.49 -4.47 6.81
CA ARG A 361 -40.70 -3.63 7.99
C ARG A 361 -40.14 -4.29 9.27
N GLY A 362 -39.60 -3.49 10.20
CA GLY A 362 -39.26 -3.91 11.57
C GLY A 362 -40.42 -3.73 12.57
N SER A 363 -40.18 -4.06 13.85
CA SER A 363 -41.13 -3.75 14.93
C SER A 363 -41.27 -2.24 15.15
N ASP A 364 -42.41 -1.80 15.68
CA ASP A 364 -42.53 -0.42 16.15
C ASP A 364 -41.72 -0.26 17.45
N PRO A 365 -40.82 0.73 17.54
CA PRO A 365 -40.16 1.07 18.80
C PRO A 365 -41.14 1.54 19.87
N SER A 366 -40.67 1.66 21.11
CA SER A 366 -41.42 2.33 22.17
C SER A 366 -41.66 3.80 21.85
N ASN A 367 -42.82 4.33 22.25
CA ASN A 367 -43.16 5.74 22.11
C ASN A 367 -42.13 6.66 22.80
N PRO A 368 -41.52 7.62 22.08
CA PRO A 368 -40.51 8.51 22.63
C PRO A 368 -41.14 9.64 23.46
N THR A 369 -40.44 10.10 24.49
CA THR A 369 -40.84 11.26 25.30
C THR A 369 -40.21 12.55 24.77
N ILE A 370 -40.92 13.68 24.84
CA ILE A 370 -40.36 14.99 24.43
C ILE A 370 -39.11 15.33 25.26
N GLY A 371 -38.02 15.68 24.58
CA GLY A 371 -36.70 15.94 25.18
C GLY A 371 -35.78 14.71 25.17
N GLN A 372 -36.27 13.53 24.79
CA GLN A 372 -35.45 12.33 24.70
C GLN A 372 -34.49 12.41 23.51
N THR A 373 -33.22 12.09 23.77
CA THR A 373 -32.14 12.13 22.77
C THR A 373 -31.77 10.73 22.30
N GLY A 374 -31.43 10.57 21.01
CA GLY A 374 -30.96 9.31 20.44
C GLY A 374 -31.93 8.13 20.59
N VAL A 375 -33.24 8.38 20.56
CA VAL A 375 -34.28 7.36 20.74
C VAL A 375 -34.65 6.73 19.39
N ALA A 376 -34.96 5.43 19.40
CA ALA A 376 -35.44 4.73 18.21
C ALA A 376 -36.81 5.27 17.79
N ILE A 377 -36.91 5.71 16.54
CA ILE A 377 -38.16 6.21 15.93
C ILE A 377 -38.63 5.32 14.78
N GLY A 378 -37.79 4.38 14.32
CA GLY A 378 -38.22 3.36 13.37
C GLY A 378 -37.21 2.26 13.11
N GLU A 379 -37.67 1.17 12.50
CA GLU A 379 -36.89 -0.01 12.19
C GLU A 379 -37.26 -0.60 10.82
N PHE A 380 -36.25 -1.06 10.09
CA PHE A 380 -36.44 -1.82 8.85
C PHE A 380 -35.41 -2.94 8.74
N ARG A 381 -35.73 -3.96 7.96
CA ARG A 381 -34.88 -5.14 7.79
C ARG A 381 -34.53 -5.35 6.33
N LEU A 382 -33.25 -5.62 6.10
CA LEU A 382 -32.73 -6.01 4.79
C LEU A 382 -32.35 -7.49 4.82
N THR A 383 -32.69 -8.21 3.77
CA THR A 383 -32.27 -9.59 3.52
C THR A 383 -31.54 -9.67 2.20
N ALA A 384 -30.28 -10.09 2.22
CA ALA A 384 -29.49 -10.30 1.02
C ALA A 384 -29.98 -11.56 0.27
N GLY A 385 -30.07 -11.48 -1.05
CA GLY A 385 -30.49 -12.58 -1.92
C GLY A 385 -29.35 -13.56 -2.20
N THR A 386 -29.00 -13.69 -3.48
CA THR A 386 -28.10 -14.72 -4.00
C THR A 386 -26.61 -14.39 -3.89
N ASN A 387 -26.25 -13.12 -3.74
CA ASN A 387 -24.86 -12.69 -3.57
C ASN A 387 -24.67 -11.92 -2.26
N ASP A 388 -23.41 -11.78 -1.83
CA ASP A 388 -23.05 -10.80 -0.80
C ASP A 388 -23.32 -9.38 -1.31
N VAL A 389 -23.82 -8.52 -0.44
CA VAL A 389 -24.17 -7.14 -0.77
C VAL A 389 -23.64 -6.13 0.25
N GLU A 390 -23.53 -4.87 -0.14
CA GLU A 390 -23.09 -3.76 0.72
C GLU A 390 -24.10 -2.63 0.71
N LEU A 391 -24.67 -2.29 1.87
CA LEU A 391 -25.48 -1.09 2.04
C LEU A 391 -24.58 0.16 1.99
N ARG A 392 -24.84 1.04 1.03
CA ARG A 392 -24.10 2.30 0.82
C ARG A 392 -24.95 3.54 1.02
N ARG A 393 -26.27 3.46 0.84
CA ARG A 393 -27.18 4.58 1.12
C ARG A 393 -28.54 4.05 1.53
N ALA A 394 -29.16 4.69 2.52
CA ALA A 394 -30.57 4.53 2.83
C ALA A 394 -31.23 5.91 2.98
N VAL A 395 -32.32 6.14 2.26
CA VAL A 395 -33.14 7.35 2.40
C VAL A 395 -34.46 6.97 3.07
N VAL A 396 -34.69 7.52 4.25
CA VAL A 396 -35.90 7.29 5.06
C VAL A 396 -36.77 8.53 5.01
N THR A 397 -38.06 8.36 4.73
CA THR A 397 -39.06 9.43 4.75
C THR A 397 -39.71 9.49 6.13
N VAL A 398 -39.87 10.69 6.66
CA VAL A 398 -40.54 11.01 7.92
C VAL A 398 -41.90 11.62 7.62
N GLY A 399 -42.96 10.99 8.11
CA GLY A 399 -44.34 11.48 8.00
C GLY A 399 -45.08 11.42 9.33
N GLY A 400 -46.41 11.46 9.26
CA GLY A 400 -47.31 11.51 10.42
C GLY A 400 -47.79 12.92 10.73
N THR A 401 -48.15 13.20 11.99
CA THR A 401 -48.62 14.52 12.43
C THR A 401 -47.54 15.37 13.11
N VAL A 402 -46.31 14.85 13.22
CA VAL A 402 -45.12 15.56 13.72
C VAL A 402 -44.62 16.60 12.72
N THR A 403 -44.03 17.69 13.21
CA THR A 403 -43.26 18.60 12.36
C THR A 403 -41.84 18.06 12.25
N VAL A 404 -41.28 17.92 11.04
CA VAL A 404 -39.92 17.33 10.87
C VAL A 404 -38.85 18.13 11.63
N SER A 405 -39.01 19.45 11.76
CA SER A 405 -38.13 20.31 12.56
C SER A 405 -38.12 19.98 14.07
N ASP A 406 -39.13 19.25 14.56
CA ASP A 406 -39.19 18.78 15.94
C ASP A 406 -38.30 17.53 16.15
N LEU A 407 -37.73 16.98 15.07
CA LEU A 407 -36.79 15.86 15.10
C LEU A 407 -35.40 16.31 14.64
N SER A 408 -34.35 15.87 15.32
CA SER A 408 -32.97 16.23 14.99
C SER A 408 -32.00 15.08 15.23
N ALA A 409 -30.74 15.24 14.81
CA ALA A 409 -29.67 14.27 15.06
C ALA A 409 -30.05 12.83 14.65
N PHE A 410 -30.60 12.69 13.43
CA PHE A 410 -30.93 11.38 12.90
C PHE A 410 -29.67 10.53 12.76
N ALA A 411 -29.75 9.26 13.15
CA ALA A 411 -28.64 8.32 13.02
C ALA A 411 -29.15 6.91 12.72
N LEU A 412 -28.42 6.19 11.87
CA LEU A 412 -28.70 4.80 11.52
C LEU A 412 -27.83 3.86 12.35
N TYR A 413 -28.43 2.85 12.95
CA TYR A 413 -27.75 1.85 13.77
C TYR A 413 -27.99 0.43 13.26
N GLN A 414 -27.03 -0.45 13.50
CA GLN A 414 -27.20 -1.90 13.47
C GLN A 414 -26.75 -2.45 14.83
N GLY A 415 -27.70 -3.01 15.60
CA GLY A 415 -27.45 -3.34 17.01
C GLY A 415 -27.05 -2.10 17.82
N ALA A 416 -25.94 -2.18 18.55
CA ALA A 416 -25.38 -1.06 19.31
C ALA A 416 -24.49 -0.13 18.46
N THR A 417 -24.11 -0.55 17.24
CA THR A 417 -23.15 0.17 16.39
C THR A 417 -23.84 1.25 15.57
N LYS A 418 -23.37 2.49 15.69
CA LYS A 418 -23.78 3.60 14.81
C LYS A 418 -23.12 3.43 13.44
N LEU A 419 -23.90 3.46 12.36
CA LEU A 419 -23.41 3.31 10.99
C LEU A 419 -23.23 4.64 10.28
N ALA A 420 -24.17 5.58 10.44
CA ALA A 420 -24.12 6.89 9.78
C ALA A 420 -24.99 7.93 10.51
N ASP A 421 -24.62 9.20 10.38
CA ASP A 421 -25.48 10.35 10.65
C ASP A 421 -26.42 10.62 9.46
N GLY A 422 -27.61 11.14 9.75
CA GLY A 422 -28.66 11.42 8.76
C GLY A 422 -28.72 12.89 8.38
N ALA A 423 -28.64 13.17 7.07
CA ALA A 423 -28.85 14.50 6.52
C ALA A 423 -30.32 14.69 6.12
N VAL A 424 -30.98 15.71 6.67
CA VAL A 424 -32.42 15.97 6.45
C VAL A 424 -32.63 17.03 5.37
N VAL A 425 -33.47 16.72 4.39
CA VAL A 425 -33.97 17.68 3.39
C VAL A 425 -35.48 17.50 3.29
N SER A 426 -36.25 18.54 3.64
CA SER A 426 -37.71 18.46 3.78
C SER A 426 -38.13 17.37 4.78
N ASP A 427 -38.66 16.27 4.30
CA ASP A 427 -39.19 15.11 5.02
C ASP A 427 -38.32 13.86 4.81
N ARG A 428 -37.19 13.99 4.09
CA ARG A 428 -36.31 12.87 3.75
C ARG A 428 -35.00 12.94 4.50
N VAL A 429 -34.62 11.83 5.10
CA VAL A 429 -33.38 11.66 5.86
C VAL A 429 -32.46 10.71 5.10
N THR A 430 -31.32 11.22 4.63
CA THR A 430 -30.33 10.44 3.89
C THR A 430 -29.22 9.99 4.81
N PHE A 431 -29.02 8.68 4.91
CA PHE A 431 -27.87 8.05 5.55
C PHE A 431 -26.88 7.61 4.47
N ASP A 432 -25.70 8.23 4.43
CA ASP A 432 -24.62 7.91 3.50
C ASP A 432 -23.58 7.02 4.19
N LEU A 433 -23.37 5.83 3.65
CA LEU A 433 -22.40 4.83 4.11
C LEU A 433 -21.33 4.59 3.02
N GLY A 434 -21.17 5.50 2.06
CA GLY A 434 -20.27 5.32 0.92
C GLY A 434 -18.80 5.09 1.30
N SER A 435 -18.32 5.76 2.36
CA SER A 435 -16.94 5.62 2.87
C SER A 435 -16.73 4.37 3.73
N THR A 436 -17.78 3.93 4.42
CA THR A 436 -17.77 2.74 5.31
C THR A 436 -19.02 1.90 5.07
N PRO A 437 -19.11 1.18 3.93
CA PRO A 437 -20.30 0.40 3.60
C PRO A 437 -20.55 -0.71 4.61
N PHE A 438 -21.82 -1.00 4.87
CA PHE A 438 -22.20 -2.11 5.75
C PHE A 438 -22.42 -3.39 4.92
N ALA A 439 -21.59 -4.42 5.13
CA ALA A 439 -21.68 -5.68 4.40
C ALA A 439 -22.78 -6.61 4.96
N LEU A 440 -23.57 -7.20 4.08
CA LEU A 440 -24.52 -8.28 4.36
C LEU A 440 -24.12 -9.49 3.53
N GLY A 441 -23.79 -10.60 4.20
CA GLY A 441 -23.51 -11.86 3.52
C GLY A 441 -24.76 -12.44 2.86
N GLN A 442 -24.58 -13.26 1.84
CA GLN A 442 -25.64 -13.97 1.10
C GLN A 442 -26.65 -14.64 2.06
N GLY A 443 -27.95 -14.46 1.78
CA GLY A 443 -29.05 -15.03 2.58
C GLY A 443 -29.19 -14.46 4.00
N THR A 444 -28.28 -13.58 4.44
CA THR A 444 -28.34 -13.00 5.78
C THR A 444 -29.36 -11.88 5.85
N ASN A 445 -29.89 -11.69 7.05
CA ASN A 445 -30.84 -10.63 7.35
C ASN A 445 -30.34 -9.78 8.51
N ARG A 446 -30.61 -8.48 8.46
CA ARG A 446 -30.14 -7.50 9.44
C ARG A 446 -31.24 -6.47 9.72
N LEU A 447 -31.48 -6.20 11.00
CA LEU A 447 -32.38 -5.15 11.47
C LEU A 447 -31.58 -3.85 11.62
N PHE A 448 -32.10 -2.78 11.05
CA PHE A 448 -31.55 -1.44 11.13
C PHE A 448 -32.52 -0.55 11.90
N THR A 449 -31.99 0.26 12.81
CA THR A 449 -32.76 1.15 13.66
C THR A 449 -32.43 2.60 13.33
N VAL A 450 -33.45 3.38 13.02
CA VAL A 450 -33.37 4.83 12.85
C VAL A 450 -33.60 5.47 14.21
N LYS A 451 -32.63 6.24 14.68
CA LYS A 451 -32.69 7.00 15.92
C LYS A 451 -32.71 8.50 15.65
N ALA A 452 -33.36 9.27 16.51
CA ALA A 452 -33.36 10.73 16.46
C ALA A 452 -33.56 11.31 17.87
N ASN A 453 -33.31 12.61 18.02
CA ASN A 453 -33.81 13.38 19.17
C ASN A 453 -35.25 13.80 18.88
N VAL A 454 -36.10 13.79 19.91
CA VAL A 454 -37.52 14.14 19.79
C VAL A 454 -37.83 15.37 20.64
N SER A 455 -38.35 16.42 20.01
CA SER A 455 -38.72 17.68 20.64
C SER A 455 -40.14 18.11 20.22
N GLY A 456 -40.54 19.35 20.53
CA GLY A 456 -41.84 19.89 20.12
C GLY A 456 -42.99 19.46 21.04
N ARG A 457 -44.13 19.10 20.45
CA ARG A 457 -45.38 18.82 21.18
C ARG A 457 -45.65 17.31 21.33
N GLY A 458 -46.25 16.93 22.46
CA GLY A 458 -46.78 15.58 22.66
C GLY A 458 -47.97 15.24 21.75
N ALA A 459 -48.35 13.97 21.74
CA ALA A 459 -49.44 13.38 20.96
C ALA A 459 -49.29 13.55 19.43
N ARG A 460 -48.05 13.56 18.92
CA ARG A 460 -47.75 13.62 17.49
C ARG A 460 -47.29 12.26 17.00
N THR A 461 -47.85 11.79 15.88
CA THR A 461 -47.41 10.55 15.27
C THR A 461 -46.17 10.81 14.42
N ILE A 462 -45.16 9.97 14.60
CA ILE A 462 -43.94 9.93 13.78
C ILE A 462 -44.02 8.63 12.99
N SER A 463 -44.06 8.73 11.67
CA SER A 463 -43.97 7.59 10.77
C SER A 463 -42.64 7.62 10.03
N THR A 464 -41.91 6.52 10.00
CA THR A 464 -40.64 6.42 9.26
C THR A 464 -40.68 5.25 8.30
N TYR A 465 -40.45 5.48 7.01
CA TYR A 465 -40.49 4.44 5.99
C TYR A 465 -39.51 4.70 4.84
N ILE A 466 -39.13 3.63 4.14
CA ILE A 466 -38.48 3.72 2.82
C ILE A 466 -39.59 3.59 1.78
N ASP A 467 -39.67 4.55 0.85
CA ASP A 467 -40.78 4.62 -0.11
C ASP A 467 -40.67 3.52 -1.16
N SER A 468 -41.65 2.61 -1.19
CA SER A 468 -41.71 1.49 -2.14
C SER A 468 -41.85 1.93 -3.60
N THR A 469 -42.31 3.16 -3.84
CA THR A 469 -42.41 3.76 -5.18
C THR A 469 -41.03 4.05 -5.76
N TYR A 470 -40.01 4.19 -4.92
CA TYR A 470 -38.66 4.55 -5.37
C TYR A 470 -37.58 3.64 -4.76
N PRO A 471 -37.40 2.44 -5.33
CA PRO A 471 -36.37 1.48 -4.89
C PRO A 471 -34.96 2.09 -4.77
N SER A 472 -34.64 3.11 -5.58
CA SER A 472 -33.36 3.86 -5.57
C SER A 472 -33.08 4.68 -4.29
N ASP A 473 -34.05 4.83 -3.40
CA ASP A 473 -33.83 5.35 -2.05
C ASP A 473 -32.91 4.45 -1.22
N LEU A 474 -32.79 3.18 -1.62
CA LEU A 474 -31.85 2.23 -1.08
C LEU A 474 -30.77 1.92 -2.11
N LEU A 475 -29.51 2.27 -1.81
CA LEU A 475 -28.36 1.82 -2.60
C LEU A 475 -27.68 0.68 -1.87
N VAL A 476 -27.91 -0.54 -2.35
CA VAL A 476 -27.23 -1.74 -1.90
C VAL A 476 -26.49 -2.33 -3.09
N VAL A 477 -25.17 -2.47 -2.99
CA VAL A 477 -24.31 -2.91 -4.08
C VAL A 477 -24.09 -4.41 -4.01
N ASP A 478 -24.34 -5.12 -5.10
CA ASP A 478 -23.94 -6.51 -5.30
C ASP A 478 -22.42 -6.59 -5.45
N LYS A 479 -21.76 -7.35 -4.56
CA LYS A 479 -20.30 -7.45 -4.55
C LYS A 479 -19.72 -8.25 -5.72
N VAL A 480 -20.53 -9.07 -6.39
CA VAL A 480 -20.09 -9.86 -7.55
C VAL A 480 -19.95 -8.97 -8.78
N TYR A 481 -20.94 -8.11 -9.03
CA TYR A 481 -20.96 -7.29 -10.25
C TYR A 481 -20.55 -5.83 -10.03
N GLY A 482 -20.45 -5.36 -8.78
CA GLY A 482 -20.08 -3.98 -8.44
C GLY A 482 -21.18 -2.96 -8.73
N TYR A 483 -22.42 -3.42 -8.89
CA TYR A 483 -23.58 -2.61 -9.27
C TYR A 483 -24.72 -2.72 -8.25
N GLY A 484 -25.69 -1.79 -8.27
CA GLY A 484 -26.83 -1.82 -7.36
C GLY A 484 -27.69 -3.07 -7.53
N ALA A 485 -27.92 -3.80 -6.45
CA ALA A 485 -28.81 -4.95 -6.37
C ALA A 485 -30.27 -4.56 -6.65
N THR A 486 -31.08 -5.53 -7.09
CA THR A 486 -32.52 -5.31 -7.28
C THR A 486 -33.22 -5.25 -5.92
N VAL A 487 -33.82 -4.11 -5.58
CA VAL A 487 -34.55 -3.95 -4.32
C VAL A 487 -35.99 -4.42 -4.48
N THR A 488 -36.41 -5.37 -3.64
CA THR A 488 -37.76 -5.94 -3.61
C THR A 488 -38.42 -5.68 -2.26
N PHE A 489 -39.71 -5.38 -2.25
CA PHE A 489 -40.49 -5.16 -1.04
C PHE A 489 -41.42 -6.37 -0.84
N THR A 490 -41.36 -7.05 0.32
CA THR A 490 -42.26 -8.19 0.61
C THR A 490 -42.99 -8.01 1.95
N SER A 491 -44.25 -8.45 2.01
CA SER A 491 -45.20 -8.37 3.15
C SER A 491 -45.75 -6.98 3.52
N PHE A 492 -46.84 -6.58 2.84
CA PHE A 492 -47.79 -5.59 3.35
C PHE A 492 -49.21 -6.17 3.26
N ALA A 493 -49.56 -7.09 4.15
CA ALA A 493 -50.95 -7.48 4.30
C ALA A 493 -51.74 -6.25 4.77
N ALA A 494 -52.74 -5.84 3.98
CA ALA A 494 -53.64 -4.75 4.31
C ALA A 494 -54.31 -5.02 5.67
N VAL A 495 -53.95 -4.25 6.69
CA VAL A 495 -54.80 -4.12 7.89
C VAL A 495 -55.87 -3.10 7.55
N ALA A 496 -57.04 -3.61 7.19
CA ALA A 496 -58.24 -2.82 7.02
C ALA A 496 -58.75 -2.38 8.40
N THR A 497 -58.51 -1.13 8.82
CA THR A 497 -59.47 -0.29 9.58
C THR A 497 -58.94 1.12 9.83
N ALA A 498 -59.63 2.09 9.22
CA ALA A 498 -59.87 3.47 9.63
C ALA A 498 -58.87 4.20 10.57
N VAL A 499 -57.71 4.60 10.02
CA VAL A 499 -57.10 5.92 10.25
C VAL A 499 -56.54 6.36 8.90
N ALA A 500 -56.57 7.65 8.57
CA ALA A 500 -56.03 8.21 7.33
C ALA A 500 -54.50 8.11 7.25
N THR A 501 -53.97 6.88 7.17
CA THR A 501 -52.55 6.54 7.06
C THR A 501 -52.17 6.34 5.59
N PRO A 502 -51.04 6.91 5.11
CA PRO A 502 -50.44 6.44 3.87
C PRO A 502 -50.18 4.94 4.04
N ALA A 503 -50.79 4.15 3.16
CA ALA A 503 -50.66 2.71 3.20
C ALA A 503 -49.19 2.30 2.96
N THR A 504 -48.78 1.23 3.66
CA THR A 504 -47.72 0.28 3.29
C THR A 504 -46.25 0.69 3.45
N GLY A 505 -45.75 0.65 4.70
CA GLY A 505 -44.45 0.00 4.99
C GLY A 505 -43.48 0.54 6.04
N GLY A 506 -43.89 1.51 6.85
CA GLY A 506 -43.04 2.12 7.89
C GLY A 506 -43.25 1.64 9.32
N SER A 507 -42.39 2.14 10.21
CA SER A 507 -42.60 2.13 11.66
C SER A 507 -43.43 3.34 12.11
N PHE A 508 -44.15 3.20 13.22
CA PHE A 508 -44.98 4.23 13.81
C PHE A 508 -44.73 4.35 15.31
N VAL A 509 -44.47 5.58 15.77
CA VAL A 509 -44.42 5.92 17.20
C VAL A 509 -45.19 7.21 17.46
N THR A 510 -45.61 7.44 18.70
CA THR A 510 -46.30 8.67 19.12
C THR A 510 -45.48 9.38 20.19
N SER A 511 -45.21 10.68 19.99
CA SER A 511 -44.50 11.50 20.98
C SER A 511 -45.33 11.65 22.26
N GLN A 512 -44.69 11.49 23.41
CA GLN A 512 -45.32 11.63 24.73
C GLN A 512 -44.87 12.94 25.38
N GLY A 513 -45.82 13.79 25.80
CA GLY A 513 -45.50 15.04 26.49
C GLY A 513 -46.71 15.64 27.22
N GLY A 514 -46.43 16.42 28.26
CA GLY A 514 -47.42 17.11 29.10
C GLY A 514 -47.15 18.62 29.20
N ARG A 515 -47.66 19.29 30.24
CA ARG A 515 -47.30 20.69 30.54
C ARG A 515 -45.81 20.80 30.89
N VAL A 516 -45.30 19.79 31.59
CA VAL A 516 -43.87 19.54 31.78
C VAL A 516 -43.58 18.16 31.21
N THR A 517 -42.46 18.01 30.53
CA THR A 517 -41.97 16.70 30.11
C THR A 517 -40.55 16.47 30.60
N VAL A 518 -40.31 15.32 31.21
CA VAL A 518 -39.03 14.86 31.73
C VAL A 518 -38.54 13.70 30.88
N ALA A 519 -37.30 13.75 30.39
CA ALA A 519 -36.71 12.62 29.66
C ALA A 519 -35.30 12.28 30.16
N PHE A 520 -35.08 11.02 30.51
CA PHE A 520 -33.76 10.48 30.86
C PHE A 520 -32.89 10.28 29.62
N ASN A 521 -31.64 10.75 29.67
CA ASN A 521 -30.73 10.83 28.53
C ASN A 521 -29.32 10.27 28.83
N GLY A 522 -29.13 9.52 29.93
CA GLY A 522 -27.86 8.88 30.29
C GLY A 522 -27.22 9.45 31.57
N PRO A 523 -25.88 9.48 31.71
CA PRO A 523 -24.87 8.95 30.78
C PRO A 523 -24.91 7.42 30.69
N SER A 524 -24.17 6.83 29.74
CA SER A 524 -23.97 5.37 29.71
C SER A 524 -23.18 4.90 30.93
N ALA A 525 -23.41 3.66 31.37
CA ALA A 525 -22.63 3.04 32.44
C ALA A 525 -21.13 3.09 32.10
N SER A 526 -20.32 3.52 33.06
CA SER A 526 -18.87 3.65 32.90
C SER A 526 -18.15 3.62 34.24
N ASP A 527 -16.82 3.47 34.20
CA ASP A 527 -15.97 3.60 35.37
C ASP A 527 -15.62 5.08 35.64
N VAL A 528 -15.58 5.46 36.91
CA VAL A 528 -15.27 6.81 37.39
C VAL A 528 -14.06 6.74 38.33
N SER A 529 -13.07 7.62 38.16
CA SER A 529 -11.88 7.67 39.03
C SER A 529 -12.20 8.21 40.43
N LEU A 530 -11.53 7.67 41.45
CA LEU A 530 -11.45 8.32 42.77
C LEU A 530 -10.88 9.73 42.65
N GLY A 531 -11.34 10.65 43.51
CA GLY A 531 -10.88 12.05 43.51
C GLY A 531 -11.33 12.88 42.30
N SER A 532 -12.17 12.34 41.42
CA SER A 532 -12.68 13.08 40.26
C SER A 532 -13.66 14.17 40.70
N GLN A 533 -13.58 15.34 40.07
CA GLN A 533 -14.48 16.47 40.34
C GLN A 533 -15.58 16.59 39.26
N ASP A 534 -16.75 17.11 39.64
CA ASP A 534 -17.89 17.40 38.76
C ASP A 534 -18.28 16.20 37.86
N VAL A 535 -18.19 14.97 38.39
CA VAL A 535 -18.50 13.74 37.64
C VAL A 535 -19.96 13.74 37.24
N GLN A 536 -20.23 13.51 35.95
CA GLN A 536 -21.59 13.36 35.44
C GLN A 536 -22.17 12.01 35.86
N MET A 537 -23.12 12.03 36.79
CA MET A 537 -23.75 10.82 37.32
C MET A 537 -25.16 10.59 36.77
N TYR A 538 -25.80 11.64 36.25
CA TYR A 538 -27.13 11.56 35.64
C TYR A 538 -27.32 12.67 34.62
N LYS A 539 -28.04 12.39 33.54
CA LYS A 539 -28.39 13.34 32.48
C LYS A 539 -29.87 13.20 32.13
N PHE A 540 -30.58 14.32 32.14
CA PHE A 540 -31.99 14.38 31.78
C PHE A 540 -32.31 15.70 31.08
N SER A 541 -33.52 15.81 30.56
CA SER A 541 -34.04 17.07 30.02
C SER A 541 -35.37 17.42 30.66
N LEU A 542 -35.64 18.72 30.76
CA LEU A 542 -36.93 19.29 31.11
C LEU A 542 -37.44 20.11 29.94
N THR A 543 -38.67 19.82 29.50
CA THR A 543 -39.35 20.57 28.44
C THR A 543 -40.63 21.19 28.97
N ALA A 544 -40.77 22.52 28.84
CA ALA A 544 -42.02 23.21 29.09
C ALA A 544 -42.91 23.14 27.84
N GLY A 545 -44.20 22.88 28.04
CA GLY A 545 -45.21 22.86 26.99
C GLY A 545 -45.48 24.25 26.41
N ASP A 546 -46.65 24.82 26.68
CA ASP A 546 -47.11 26.09 26.10
C ASP A 546 -47.01 27.29 27.06
N GLN A 547 -46.67 27.06 28.34
CA GLN A 547 -46.52 28.10 29.35
C GLN A 547 -45.09 28.16 29.89
N ALA A 548 -44.65 29.34 30.32
CA ALA A 548 -43.41 29.50 31.06
C ALA A 548 -43.59 28.99 32.49
N LEU A 549 -42.58 28.28 33.00
CA LEU A 549 -42.62 27.55 34.26
C LEU A 549 -41.51 28.02 35.21
N ASP A 550 -41.85 28.15 36.48
CA ASP A 550 -40.94 28.33 37.59
C ASP A 550 -40.64 26.94 38.17
N ILE A 551 -39.42 26.44 37.93
CA ILE A 551 -38.93 25.17 38.50
C ILE A 551 -38.36 25.50 39.87
N ARG A 552 -39.02 25.03 40.93
CA ARG A 552 -38.73 25.44 42.31
C ARG A 552 -38.02 24.36 43.11
N GLU A 553 -38.22 23.11 42.74
CA GLU A 553 -37.75 21.96 43.50
C GLU A 553 -37.48 20.77 42.58
N ILE A 554 -36.33 20.12 42.76
CA ILE A 554 -36.00 18.84 42.15
C ILE A 554 -35.48 17.92 43.25
N GLU A 555 -36.11 16.75 43.39
CA GLU A 555 -35.71 15.72 44.35
C GLU A 555 -34.79 14.68 43.69
N LEU A 556 -33.63 14.44 44.30
CA LEU A 556 -32.67 13.44 43.84
C LEU A 556 -32.44 12.38 44.91
N SER A 557 -32.21 11.14 44.47
CA SER A 557 -31.75 10.03 45.30
C SER A 557 -30.41 9.50 44.78
N LEU A 558 -29.46 9.24 45.67
CA LEU A 558 -28.22 8.51 45.36
C LEU A 558 -28.13 7.23 46.20
N ALA A 559 -27.84 6.11 45.53
CA ALA A 559 -27.70 4.80 46.17
C ALA A 559 -26.69 3.91 45.44
N GLU A 560 -26.18 2.90 46.15
CA GLU A 560 -25.39 1.81 45.57
C GLU A 560 -26.28 0.91 44.70
N ALA A 561 -25.80 0.56 43.50
CA ALA A 561 -26.51 -0.30 42.57
C ALA A 561 -26.44 -1.78 43.00
N GLY A 562 -27.61 -2.43 43.14
CA GLY A 562 -27.71 -3.88 43.32
C GLY A 562 -27.48 -4.42 44.74
N ALA A 563 -27.28 -3.58 45.75
CA ALA A 563 -27.02 -4.03 47.11
C ALA A 563 -28.31 -4.41 47.88
N GLN A 564 -28.29 -5.59 48.52
CA GLN A 564 -29.30 -6.05 49.49
C GLN A 564 -29.03 -5.53 50.93
N VAL A 565 -27.88 -4.89 51.15
CA VAL A 565 -27.44 -4.32 52.44
C VAL A 565 -26.90 -2.92 52.16
N ALA A 566 -27.27 -1.93 52.99
CA ALA A 566 -26.91 -0.54 52.81
C ALA A 566 -25.39 -0.34 52.68
N GLY A 567 -24.90 0.07 51.50
CA GLY A 567 -23.60 0.71 51.39
C GLY A 567 -23.66 2.07 52.09
N ALA A 568 -22.78 2.32 53.05
CA ALA A 568 -22.70 3.63 53.68
C ALA A 568 -22.30 4.69 52.63
N LEU A 569 -22.92 5.86 52.61
CA LEU A 569 -22.54 7.00 51.77
C LEU A 569 -21.33 7.79 52.34
N GLN A 570 -20.79 7.31 53.45
CA GLN A 570 -19.69 7.90 54.19
C GLN A 570 -18.87 6.81 54.88
N ASN A 571 -17.58 7.06 55.12
CA ASN A 571 -16.76 6.27 56.02
C ASN A 571 -16.50 7.07 57.30
N GLY A 572 -17.42 6.99 58.25
CA GLY A 572 -17.33 7.60 59.59
C GLY A 572 -17.36 9.13 59.61
N THR A 573 -16.40 9.79 58.94
CA THR A 573 -16.19 11.24 58.92
C THR A 573 -16.14 11.83 57.50
N THR A 574 -15.93 10.99 56.46
CA THR A 574 -15.77 11.44 55.07
C THR A 574 -16.92 10.96 54.21
N ASN A 575 -17.62 11.88 53.53
CA ASN A 575 -18.62 11.55 52.51
C ASN A 575 -17.95 11.03 51.25
N TYR A 576 -18.55 10.03 50.61
CA TYR A 576 -18.05 9.44 49.36
C TYR A 576 -18.28 10.33 48.14
N PHE A 577 -19.36 11.10 48.18
CA PHE A 577 -19.69 12.10 47.19
C PHE A 577 -19.88 13.45 47.90
N THR A 578 -19.56 14.54 47.24
CA THR A 578 -19.75 15.91 47.74
C THR A 578 -20.18 16.81 46.59
N ASP A 579 -20.53 18.07 46.89
CA ASP A 579 -20.71 19.10 45.87
C ASP A 579 -21.78 18.75 44.80
N VAL A 580 -22.94 18.23 45.23
CA VAL A 580 -23.99 17.79 44.31
C VAL A 580 -24.66 18.99 43.65
N LYS A 581 -24.62 19.07 42.32
CA LYS A 581 -25.16 20.18 41.51
C LYS A 581 -26.08 19.69 40.40
N ILE A 582 -27.01 20.55 40.00
CA ILE A 582 -27.69 20.46 38.71
C ILE A 582 -27.15 21.56 37.81
N LYS A 583 -26.44 21.18 36.75
CA LYS A 583 -25.86 22.08 35.76
C LYS A 583 -26.65 22.02 34.46
N ASP A 584 -26.81 23.17 33.82
CA ASP A 584 -27.27 23.26 32.44
C ASP A 584 -26.16 22.73 31.52
N ALA A 585 -26.45 21.66 30.77
CA ALA A 585 -25.46 20.97 29.94
C ALA A 585 -24.97 21.84 28.77
N ASP A 586 -25.81 22.77 28.30
CA ASP A 586 -25.57 23.56 27.09
C ASP A 586 -24.77 24.83 27.43
N THR A 587 -24.95 25.39 28.62
CA THR A 587 -24.27 26.63 29.07
C THR A 587 -23.20 26.41 30.13
N GLY A 588 -23.18 25.24 30.78
CA GLY A 588 -22.31 24.93 31.92
C GLY A 588 -22.71 25.62 33.23
N ALA A 589 -23.78 26.42 33.24
CA ALA A 589 -24.24 27.16 34.40
C ALA A 589 -24.84 26.23 35.46
N THR A 590 -24.44 26.40 36.72
CA THR A 590 -25.08 25.73 37.86
C THR A 590 -26.44 26.37 38.12
N LEU A 591 -27.52 25.59 37.99
CA LEU A 591 -28.90 26.05 38.21
C LEU A 591 -29.38 25.77 39.64
N MET A 592 -28.98 24.63 40.19
CA MET A 592 -29.26 24.24 41.57
C MET A 592 -28.02 23.59 42.19
N GLY A 593 -27.90 23.66 43.51
CA GLY A 593 -26.73 23.30 44.29
C GLY A 593 -25.70 24.45 44.42
N PRO A 594 -24.50 24.15 44.94
CA PRO A 594 -24.11 22.84 45.44
C PRO A 594 -24.81 22.49 46.75
N VAL A 595 -25.14 21.21 46.92
CA VAL A 595 -25.68 20.67 48.17
C VAL A 595 -24.77 19.55 48.65
N GLU A 596 -24.43 19.58 49.94
CA GLU A 596 -23.64 18.54 50.58
C GLU A 596 -24.51 17.37 51.05
N LEU A 597 -23.90 16.18 51.09
CA LEU A 597 -24.52 15.03 51.74
C LEU A 597 -24.57 15.24 53.25
N SER A 598 -25.75 15.55 53.80
CA SER A 598 -26.00 15.50 55.24
C SER A 598 -26.22 14.04 55.65
N GLY A 599 -25.21 13.43 56.26
CA GLY A 599 -25.15 11.99 56.50
C GLY A 599 -26.32 11.41 57.32
N ALA A 600 -26.84 10.27 56.87
CA ALA A 600 -27.43 9.30 57.77
C ALA A 600 -26.29 8.55 58.46
N THR A 601 -26.03 8.83 59.73
CA THR A 601 -25.02 8.13 60.51
C THR A 601 -25.38 6.65 60.67
N VAL A 602 -24.64 5.74 60.04
CA VAL A 602 -24.64 4.33 60.45
C VAL A 602 -23.78 4.23 61.71
N THR A 603 -24.43 4.20 62.87
CA THR A 603 -23.74 3.96 64.14
C THR A 603 -23.31 2.49 64.18
N SER A 604 -22.01 2.23 64.24
CA SER A 604 -21.43 0.89 64.31
C SER A 604 -21.98 0.13 65.52
N GLY A 605 -22.69 -0.98 65.32
CA GLY A 605 -23.00 -1.92 66.40
C GLY A 605 -24.37 -2.61 66.42
N THR A 606 -25.34 -2.25 65.57
CA THR A 606 -26.65 -2.94 65.53
C THR A 606 -26.92 -3.55 64.16
N SER A 607 -27.22 -4.85 64.15
CA SER A 607 -27.73 -5.57 62.99
C SER A 607 -28.97 -4.86 62.45
N LEU A 608 -28.86 -4.25 61.27
CA LEU A 608 -29.96 -3.64 60.54
C LEU A 608 -30.86 -4.77 60.00
N THR A 609 -31.99 -5.00 60.66
CA THR A 609 -33.09 -5.73 60.03
C THR A 609 -33.55 -4.94 58.80
N ALA A 610 -33.57 -5.62 57.65
CA ALA A 610 -33.86 -5.10 56.32
C ALA A 610 -34.99 -4.06 56.28
N ALA A 611 -34.67 -2.75 56.21
CA ALA A 611 -35.61 -1.70 55.77
C ALA A 611 -35.00 -0.29 55.58
N SER A 612 -33.89 0.09 56.22
CA SER A 612 -33.31 1.43 56.02
C SER A 612 -32.08 1.39 55.11
N SER A 613 -32.33 1.54 53.80
CA SER A 613 -31.28 1.79 52.81
C SER A 613 -30.64 3.16 53.10
N ALA A 614 -29.31 3.26 53.12
CA ALA A 614 -28.59 4.53 53.23
C ALA A 614 -28.72 5.28 51.90
N VAL A 615 -29.90 5.82 51.66
CA VAL A 615 -30.23 6.65 50.49
C VAL A 615 -30.07 8.09 50.93
N TRP A 616 -29.32 8.87 50.16
CA TRP A 616 -29.41 10.32 50.28
C TRP A 616 -30.57 10.80 49.44
N ASP A 617 -31.57 11.34 50.11
CA ASP A 617 -32.71 12.02 49.53
C ASP A 617 -32.58 13.50 49.90
N ASN A 618 -32.57 14.37 48.89
CA ASN A 618 -32.49 15.80 49.15
C ASN A 618 -33.23 16.62 48.10
N ASP A 619 -33.74 17.75 48.58
CA ASP A 619 -34.59 18.67 47.84
C ASP A 619 -33.76 19.87 47.43
N LEU A 620 -33.48 19.98 46.13
CA LEU A 620 -32.82 21.17 45.59
C LEU A 620 -33.86 22.24 45.32
N THR A 621 -33.99 23.22 46.25
CA THR A 621 -35.10 24.19 46.30
C THR A 621 -34.83 25.57 45.68
N GLN A 622 -33.68 25.75 45.00
CA GLN A 622 -33.38 27.00 44.29
C GLN A 622 -34.22 27.11 43.01
N SER A 623 -34.95 28.21 42.84
CA SER A 623 -35.87 28.37 41.71
C SER A 623 -35.23 28.96 40.46
N TRP A 624 -35.63 28.49 39.28
CA TRP A 624 -35.25 29.06 37.99
C TRP A 624 -36.36 28.92 36.95
N THR A 625 -36.35 29.77 35.92
CA THR A 625 -37.40 29.83 34.90
C THR A 625 -37.07 29.00 33.66
N LEU A 626 -38.02 28.17 33.23
CA LEU A 626 -38.05 27.48 31.94
C LEU A 626 -39.08 28.13 31.03
N ASN A 627 -38.66 28.69 29.90
CA ASN A 627 -39.57 29.42 29.01
C ASN A 627 -40.54 28.48 28.26
N ALA A 628 -41.69 29.00 27.84
CA ALA A 628 -42.65 28.24 27.04
C ALA A 628 -42.00 27.64 25.78
N GLY A 629 -42.26 26.36 25.51
CA GLY A 629 -41.69 25.61 24.39
C GLY A 629 -40.19 25.32 24.50
N GLN A 630 -39.52 25.68 25.60
CA GLN A 630 -38.10 25.47 25.79
C GLN A 630 -37.83 24.07 26.36
N THR A 631 -36.86 23.38 25.77
CA THR A 631 -36.18 22.23 26.38
C THR A 631 -34.85 22.70 26.98
N ARG A 632 -34.55 22.30 28.22
CA ARG A 632 -33.21 22.42 28.83
C ARG A 632 -32.62 21.05 29.11
N ASN A 633 -31.35 20.87 28.76
CA ASN A 633 -30.58 19.68 29.06
C ASN A 633 -29.85 19.87 30.39
N LEU A 634 -29.99 18.92 31.31
CA LEU A 634 -29.51 19.03 32.68
C LEU A 634 -28.59 17.85 33.03
N LEU A 635 -27.52 18.16 33.78
CA LEU A 635 -26.56 17.22 34.32
C LEU A 635 -26.65 17.25 35.85
N VAL A 636 -26.70 16.08 36.47
CA VAL A 636 -26.38 15.94 37.89
C VAL A 636 -24.89 15.64 37.98
N THR A 637 -24.14 16.57 38.57
CA THR A 637 -22.71 16.41 38.82
C THR A 637 -22.41 16.33 40.31
N MET A 638 -21.37 15.59 40.68
CA MET A 638 -20.89 15.50 42.05
C MET A 638 -19.39 15.18 42.05
N ASP A 639 -18.70 15.57 43.12
CA ASP A 639 -17.31 15.21 43.35
C ASP A 639 -17.24 13.83 44.00
N VAL A 640 -16.20 13.05 43.65
CA VAL A 640 -15.90 11.75 44.26
C VAL A 640 -14.73 11.93 45.22
N ALA A 641 -14.85 11.41 46.44
CA ALA A 641 -13.81 11.56 47.46
C ALA A 641 -12.41 11.11 46.98
N SER A 642 -11.38 11.89 47.35
CA SER A 642 -9.98 11.69 46.96
C SER A 642 -9.13 10.97 48.01
N SER A 643 -9.53 10.98 49.29
CA SER A 643 -8.78 10.37 50.39
C SER A 643 -9.08 8.88 50.51
N GLU A 644 -8.07 8.08 50.91
CA GLU A 644 -8.10 6.63 51.17
C GLU A 644 -9.22 6.22 52.14
N VAL A 645 -10.45 6.16 51.64
CA VAL A 645 -11.38 5.14 52.09
C VAL A 645 -10.70 3.84 51.66
N THR A 646 -10.38 2.96 52.61
CA THR A 646 -9.74 1.65 52.33
C THR A 646 -10.25 1.13 51.00
N ALA A 647 -9.36 0.87 50.03
CA ALA A 647 -9.68 0.67 48.60
C ALA A 647 -10.82 -0.33 48.30
N ASN A 648 -11.25 -1.09 49.31
CA ASN A 648 -12.40 -1.99 49.30
C ASN A 648 -13.79 -1.34 49.51
N ASP A 649 -13.91 -0.07 49.93
CA ASP A 649 -15.21 0.45 50.41
C ASP A 649 -16.06 1.22 49.38
N ILE A 650 -15.43 1.91 48.40
CA ILE A 650 -16.13 2.62 47.31
C ILE A 650 -15.59 2.24 45.92
N ALA A 651 -14.28 1.95 45.80
CA ALA A 651 -13.53 1.83 44.54
C ALA A 651 -13.76 0.53 43.75
N THR A 652 -14.79 -0.24 44.13
CA THR A 652 -15.26 -1.43 43.42
C THR A 652 -16.78 -1.46 43.26
N ARG A 653 -17.48 -0.41 43.71
CA ARG A 653 -18.94 -0.38 43.85
C ARG A 653 -19.59 0.47 42.77
N GLY A 654 -20.75 0.03 42.32
CA GLY A 654 -21.59 0.75 41.37
C GLY A 654 -22.55 1.69 42.10
N TRP A 655 -22.76 2.88 41.57
CA TRP A 655 -23.63 3.91 42.11
C TRP A 655 -24.61 4.39 41.06
N ALA A 656 -25.85 4.67 41.45
CA ALA A 656 -26.87 5.18 40.54
C ALA A 656 -27.61 6.35 41.19
N VAL A 657 -27.80 7.41 40.40
CA VAL A 657 -28.67 8.54 40.75
C VAL A 657 -30.08 8.21 40.26
N THR A 658 -31.08 8.53 41.07
CA THR A 658 -32.49 8.43 40.73
C THR A 658 -33.11 9.81 40.79
N LEU A 659 -33.72 10.24 39.69
CA LEU A 659 -34.62 11.39 39.70
C LEU A 659 -35.95 10.94 40.31
N ARG A 660 -36.34 11.53 41.45
CA ARG A 660 -37.59 11.18 42.15
C ARG A 660 -38.80 11.83 41.48
N VAL A 661 -39.99 11.40 41.91
CA VAL A 661 -41.25 11.97 41.45
C VAL A 661 -41.34 13.42 41.88
N PHE A 662 -41.76 14.31 40.98
CA PHE A 662 -41.93 15.72 41.31
C PHE A 662 -43.06 15.91 42.35
N PRO A 663 -42.78 16.49 43.54
CA PRO A 663 -43.81 16.70 44.55
C PRO A 663 -44.78 17.80 44.10
N ALA A 664 -45.98 17.80 44.69
CA ALA A 664 -46.99 18.82 44.40
C ALA A 664 -46.48 20.23 44.79
N GLY A 665 -46.42 21.16 43.83
CA GLY A 665 -45.92 22.52 44.04
C GLY A 665 -44.46 22.76 43.66
N SER A 666 -43.72 21.72 43.25
CA SER A 666 -42.35 21.82 42.72
C SER A 666 -42.24 22.64 41.43
N ILE A 667 -43.32 22.70 40.65
CA ILE A 667 -43.38 23.45 39.39
C ILE A 667 -44.64 24.32 39.38
N ARG A 668 -44.48 25.60 39.05
CA ARG A 668 -45.56 26.59 39.00
C ARG A 668 -45.57 27.33 37.67
N GLU A 669 -46.74 27.61 37.13
CA GLU A 669 -46.88 28.47 35.96
C GLU A 669 -46.65 29.93 36.29
N VAL A 670 -45.81 30.60 35.50
CA VAL A 670 -45.47 32.02 35.70
C VAL A 670 -46.68 32.93 35.41
N SER A 671 -47.48 32.58 34.39
CA SER A 671 -48.61 33.39 33.94
C SER A 671 -49.83 33.33 34.86
N THR A 672 -50.11 32.16 35.43
CA THR A 672 -51.32 31.91 36.25
C THR A 672 -51.03 31.85 37.76
N ASN A 673 -49.76 31.76 38.17
CA ASN A 673 -49.35 31.47 39.55
C ASN A 673 -49.96 30.17 40.12
N GLN A 674 -50.41 29.24 39.27
CA GLN A 674 -50.96 27.94 39.68
C GLN A 674 -49.91 26.83 39.60
N ASN A 675 -49.99 25.86 40.52
CA ASN A 675 -49.12 24.69 40.51
C ASN A 675 -49.50 23.77 39.35
N VAL A 676 -48.49 23.20 38.67
CA VAL A 676 -48.73 22.18 37.64
C VAL A 676 -49.17 20.89 38.33
N ALA A 677 -50.26 20.28 37.84
CA ALA A 677 -50.72 18.99 38.35
C ALA A 677 -49.69 17.90 38.05
N THR A 678 -49.44 16.99 38.99
CA THR A 678 -48.46 15.91 38.80
C THR A 678 -48.81 14.98 37.63
N THR A 679 -50.10 14.84 37.30
CA THR A 679 -50.58 14.12 36.11
C THR A 679 -50.17 14.79 34.79
N ASP A 680 -49.86 16.09 34.81
CA ASP A 680 -49.43 16.86 33.63
C ASP A 680 -47.90 16.90 33.47
N ILE A 681 -47.14 16.22 34.35
CA ILE A 681 -45.68 16.08 34.29
C ILE A 681 -45.33 14.73 33.64
N VAL A 682 -45.29 14.67 32.32
CA VAL A 682 -45.01 13.40 31.59
C VAL A 682 -43.55 12.98 31.77
N GLY A 683 -43.32 11.72 32.10
CA GLY A 683 -41.98 11.17 32.39
C GLY A 683 -41.46 11.49 33.80
N GLY A 684 -42.16 12.33 34.59
CA GLY A 684 -41.81 12.68 35.98
C GLY A 684 -42.74 12.07 37.03
N GLN A 685 -43.67 11.18 36.62
CA GLN A 685 -44.69 10.58 37.49
C GLN A 685 -44.20 9.35 38.26
N ALA A 686 -43.08 8.77 37.83
CA ALA A 686 -42.40 7.65 38.49
C ALA A 686 -40.92 8.01 38.66
N ALA A 687 -40.29 7.47 39.70
CA ALA A 687 -38.86 7.65 39.89
C ALA A 687 -38.09 6.97 38.76
N VAL A 688 -37.09 7.66 38.19
CA VAL A 688 -36.28 7.15 37.08
C VAL A 688 -34.82 7.01 37.52
N THR A 689 -34.41 5.78 37.77
CA THR A 689 -33.02 5.43 38.12
C THR A 689 -32.14 5.44 36.88
N GLY A 690 -30.97 6.07 37.00
CA GLY A 690 -29.99 6.19 35.94
C GLY A 690 -29.13 4.94 35.78
N ASN A 691 -28.18 5.01 34.85
CA ASN A 691 -27.23 3.91 34.66
C ASN A 691 -26.23 3.87 35.81
N THR A 692 -25.73 2.66 36.10
CA THR A 692 -24.74 2.44 37.16
C THR A 692 -23.36 2.97 36.74
N MET A 693 -22.77 3.81 37.60
CA MET A 693 -21.41 4.34 37.48
C MET A 693 -20.51 3.64 38.51
N THR A 694 -19.43 2.99 38.06
CA THR A 694 -18.56 2.21 38.96
C THR A 694 -17.36 3.02 39.36
N VAL A 695 -17.18 3.31 40.65
CA VAL A 695 -15.98 4.04 41.11
C VAL A 695 -14.79 3.08 41.11
N ARG A 696 -13.64 3.50 40.60
CA ARG A 696 -12.36 2.75 40.57
C ARG A 696 -11.18 3.65 40.91
N ALA A 697 -10.14 3.10 41.53
CA ALA A 697 -8.87 3.81 41.70
C ALA A 697 -8.14 3.92 40.35
N SER A 698 -7.56 5.08 40.03
CA SER A 698 -6.64 5.24 38.89
C SER A 698 -5.48 4.24 39.00
N ALA A 699 -5.17 3.53 37.92
CA ALA A 699 -4.20 2.44 37.93
C ALA A 699 -3.26 2.52 36.72
N LEU A 700 -1.99 2.19 36.95
CA LEU A 700 -0.96 2.07 35.93
C LEU A 700 -0.20 0.75 36.15
N THR A 701 -0.27 -0.17 35.20
CA THR A 701 0.49 -1.43 35.26
C THR A 701 1.67 -1.37 34.30
N VAL A 702 2.85 -1.79 34.75
CA VAL A 702 4.08 -1.82 33.95
C VAL A 702 4.62 -3.24 33.90
N GLN A 703 5.04 -3.67 32.71
CA GLN A 703 5.63 -4.98 32.47
C GLN A 703 6.74 -4.90 31.42
N LEU A 704 7.70 -5.83 31.45
CA LEU A 704 8.72 -5.94 30.40
C LEU A 704 8.07 -6.25 29.05
N ALA A 705 8.47 -5.55 27.98
CA ALA A 705 8.01 -5.85 26.63
C ALA A 705 8.81 -7.03 26.05
N SER A 706 8.19 -7.81 25.17
CA SER A 706 8.85 -8.93 24.47
C SER A 706 9.91 -8.49 23.45
N THR A 707 10.04 -7.18 23.20
CA THR A 707 11.01 -6.57 22.28
C THR A 707 11.41 -5.19 22.83
N PRO A 708 12.70 -4.81 22.77
CA PRO A 708 13.85 -5.57 22.24
C PRO A 708 14.21 -6.80 23.10
N VAL A 709 14.90 -7.77 22.50
CA VAL A 709 15.53 -8.92 23.18
C VAL A 709 17.04 -8.72 23.22
N SER A 710 17.76 -9.54 23.99
CA SER A 710 19.22 -9.48 24.04
C SER A 710 19.83 -9.54 22.64
N GLY A 711 20.86 -8.73 22.40
CA GLY A 711 21.47 -8.60 21.07
C GLY A 711 22.83 -7.95 21.09
N THR A 712 23.52 -8.04 19.97
CA THR A 712 24.87 -7.51 19.78
C THR A 712 24.85 -6.23 18.94
N THR A 713 25.68 -5.27 19.31
CA THR A 713 26.00 -4.07 18.57
C THR A 713 27.51 -3.85 18.59
N VAL A 714 27.97 -2.74 18.03
CA VAL A 714 29.39 -2.38 18.00
C VAL A 714 29.63 -1.09 18.76
N LYS A 715 30.86 -0.85 19.19
CA LYS A 715 31.28 0.43 19.76
C LYS A 715 30.92 1.58 18.81
N GLY A 716 30.56 2.74 19.36
CA GLY A 716 30.15 3.92 18.60
C GLY A 716 28.75 3.82 17.97
N ALA A 717 28.06 2.69 18.11
CA ALA A 717 26.68 2.58 17.64
C ALA A 717 25.76 3.56 18.37
N SER A 718 24.87 4.18 17.62
CA SER A 718 23.91 5.17 18.13
C SER A 718 22.47 4.69 17.97
N ASN A 719 21.59 5.20 18.83
CA ASN A 719 20.15 4.93 18.79
C ASN A 719 19.79 3.43 18.86
N VAL A 720 20.60 2.64 19.55
CA VAL A 720 20.43 1.18 19.71
C VAL A 720 19.25 0.92 20.66
N GLN A 721 18.29 0.11 20.25
CA GLN A 721 17.17 -0.25 21.12
C GLN A 721 17.65 -1.25 22.18
N MET A 722 17.65 -0.84 23.45
CA MET A 722 18.22 -1.63 24.54
C MET A 722 17.16 -2.43 25.29
N VAL A 723 16.08 -1.78 25.74
CA VAL A 723 15.01 -2.42 26.53
C VAL A 723 13.66 -1.74 26.27
N GLY A 724 12.57 -2.49 26.44
CA GLY A 724 11.21 -1.98 26.24
C GLY A 724 10.27 -2.37 27.39
N PHE A 725 9.31 -1.52 27.69
CA PHE A 725 8.30 -1.71 28.74
C PHE A 725 6.91 -1.41 28.19
N SER A 726 5.91 -2.18 28.61
CA SER A 726 4.50 -1.92 28.31
C SER A 726 3.82 -1.28 29.51
N PHE A 727 3.22 -0.11 29.31
CA PHE A 727 2.49 0.66 30.30
C PHE A 727 1.00 0.62 29.97
N ALA A 728 0.18 0.10 30.89
CA ALA A 728 -1.27 -0.02 30.73
C ALA A 728 -2.00 0.87 31.74
N ALA A 729 -2.82 1.80 31.26
CA ALA A 729 -3.70 2.62 32.11
C ALA A 729 -5.07 1.95 32.28
N GLY A 730 -5.66 2.05 33.47
CA GLY A 730 -7.03 1.59 33.72
C GLY A 730 -8.08 2.32 32.88
N SER A 731 -9.28 1.73 32.75
CA SER A 731 -10.41 2.25 31.95
C SER A 731 -10.98 3.58 32.46
N GLN A 732 -10.78 3.89 33.74
CA GLN A 732 -11.36 5.01 34.46
C GLN A 732 -10.71 6.37 34.13
N SER A 733 -9.40 6.42 33.92
CA SER A 733 -8.69 7.67 33.64
C SER A 733 -7.45 7.46 32.78
N PRO A 734 -7.13 8.39 31.85
CA PRO A 734 -5.79 8.45 31.28
C PRO A 734 -4.76 8.70 32.39
N VAL A 735 -3.54 8.22 32.17
CA VAL A 735 -2.41 8.36 33.09
C VAL A 735 -1.28 9.09 32.38
N ARG A 736 -0.83 10.19 32.96
CA ARG A 736 0.28 11.02 32.50
C ARG A 736 1.53 10.70 33.32
N VAL A 737 2.58 10.21 32.66
CA VAL A 737 3.89 9.94 33.25
C VAL A 737 4.77 11.18 33.09
N THR A 738 5.31 11.64 34.22
CA THR A 738 6.11 12.88 34.31
C THR A 738 7.57 12.62 34.61
N GLN A 739 7.88 11.47 35.21
CA GLN A 739 9.25 11.03 35.46
C GLN A 739 9.35 9.51 35.37
N ILE A 740 10.47 9.04 34.81
CA ILE A 740 10.93 7.65 34.92
C ILE A 740 12.41 7.66 35.32
N VAL A 741 12.75 6.92 36.37
CA VAL A 741 14.14 6.62 36.76
C VAL A 741 14.48 5.22 36.26
N MET A 742 15.59 5.08 35.55
CA MET A 742 16.11 3.79 35.12
C MET A 742 17.48 3.54 35.77
N THR A 743 17.74 2.28 36.11
CA THR A 743 19.02 1.84 36.66
C THR A 743 19.64 0.82 35.71
N GLY A 744 20.91 1.02 35.35
CA GLY A 744 21.69 0.11 34.53
C GLY A 744 22.99 -0.31 35.20
N GLN A 745 23.57 -1.38 34.70
CA GLN A 745 24.91 -1.87 35.07
C GLN A 745 25.63 -2.33 33.81
N GLY A 746 26.95 -2.12 33.80
CA GLY A 746 27.85 -2.55 32.73
C GLY A 746 28.83 -3.62 33.21
N ASP A 747 29.51 -4.26 32.29
CA ASP A 747 30.67 -5.12 32.49
C ASP A 747 31.60 -4.90 31.29
N ASP A 748 32.75 -4.28 31.55
CA ASP A 748 33.75 -3.84 30.57
C ASP A 748 35.06 -4.68 30.64
N THR A 749 35.13 -5.61 31.59
CA THR A 749 36.30 -6.48 31.83
C THR A 749 35.99 -7.98 31.64
N GLY A 750 34.76 -8.32 31.25
CA GLY A 750 34.29 -9.71 31.10
C GLY A 750 34.08 -10.41 32.45
N GLY A 751 33.79 -9.62 33.49
CA GLY A 751 33.64 -10.02 34.89
C GLY A 751 32.18 -10.05 35.36
N THR A 752 31.81 -9.17 36.28
CA THR A 752 30.48 -9.12 36.91
C THR A 752 29.90 -7.74 36.71
N TYR A 753 28.61 -7.66 36.37
CA TYR A 753 27.93 -6.37 36.21
C TYR A 753 28.08 -5.45 37.43
N THR A 754 28.55 -4.23 37.21
CA THR A 754 28.57 -3.17 38.22
C THR A 754 27.93 -1.88 37.72
N ALA A 755 27.40 -1.09 38.65
CA ALA A 755 26.77 0.18 38.30
C ALA A 755 27.78 1.25 37.86
N GLY A 756 29.05 1.13 38.28
CA GLY A 756 30.12 2.06 37.97
C GLY A 756 30.76 1.85 36.60
N GLU A 757 30.47 0.74 35.93
CA GLU A 757 30.94 0.42 34.57
C GLU A 757 29.85 0.70 33.52
N PHE A 758 28.66 1.15 33.94
CA PHE A 758 27.54 1.36 33.01
C PHE A 758 27.76 2.56 32.08
N ASP A 759 28.31 3.66 32.60
CA ASP A 759 28.65 4.85 31.82
C ASP A 759 29.89 4.66 30.93
N ASP A 760 30.67 3.61 31.15
CA ASP A 760 31.75 3.19 30.24
C ASP A 760 31.21 2.55 28.96
N VAL A 761 30.05 1.87 29.05
CA VAL A 761 29.39 1.21 27.91
C VAL A 761 28.31 2.10 27.26
N VAL A 762 27.48 2.75 28.07
CA VAL A 762 26.32 3.54 27.61
C VAL A 762 26.54 5.04 27.89
N ILE A 763 26.65 5.83 26.82
CA ILE A 763 26.94 7.27 26.94
C ILE A 763 25.68 8.10 27.20
N THR A 764 24.58 7.75 26.53
CA THR A 764 23.28 8.41 26.72
C THR A 764 22.13 7.44 26.44
N ALA A 765 21.02 7.60 27.12
CA ALA A 765 19.75 6.95 26.79
C ALA A 765 18.64 7.98 26.53
N ARG A 766 17.63 7.59 25.74
CA ARG A 766 16.43 8.36 25.44
C ARG A 766 15.21 7.44 25.30
N LEU A 767 14.04 7.90 25.72
CA LEU A 767 12.80 7.11 25.71
C LEU A 767 11.94 7.43 24.49
N TYR A 768 11.37 6.39 23.88
CA TYR A 768 10.58 6.46 22.66
C TYR A 768 9.23 5.73 22.79
N ASP A 769 8.17 6.37 22.31
CA ASP A 769 6.86 5.77 22.02
C ASP A 769 6.76 5.59 20.49
N GLY A 770 6.98 4.36 20.02
CA GLY A 770 7.24 4.08 18.61
C GLY A 770 8.52 4.76 18.12
N ASP A 771 8.38 5.69 17.19
CA ASP A 771 9.48 6.53 16.68
C ASP A 771 9.48 7.95 17.26
N THR A 772 8.49 8.30 18.10
CA THR A 772 8.42 9.60 18.76
C THR A 772 9.21 9.55 20.05
N ALA A 773 10.20 10.43 20.18
CA ALA A 773 10.90 10.59 21.44
C ALA A 773 10.02 11.31 22.47
N VAL A 774 9.88 10.71 23.66
CA VAL A 774 9.04 11.24 24.75
C VAL A 774 9.86 11.76 25.94
N SER A 775 11.19 11.63 25.87
CA SER A 775 12.13 12.28 26.77
C SER A 775 13.26 12.97 26.00
N VAL A 776 14.08 13.75 26.69
CA VAL A 776 15.38 14.23 26.19
C VAL A 776 16.45 13.16 26.45
N ALA A 777 17.52 13.16 25.65
CA ALA A 777 18.66 12.27 25.91
C ALA A 777 19.36 12.68 27.22
N LYS A 778 19.69 11.69 28.05
CA LYS A 778 20.38 11.87 29.34
C LYS A 778 21.52 10.86 29.46
N SER A 779 22.63 11.27 30.07
CA SER A 779 23.74 10.37 30.40
C SER A 779 23.50 9.65 31.72
N PRO A 780 24.03 8.44 31.91
CA PRO A 780 24.04 7.82 33.22
C PRO A 780 24.91 8.59 34.21
N THR A 781 24.56 8.48 35.48
CA THR A 781 25.46 8.84 36.58
C THR A 781 26.46 7.72 36.82
N THR A 782 27.52 7.97 37.61
CA THR A 782 28.49 6.95 38.06
C THR A 782 27.88 5.84 38.93
N ALA A 783 26.59 5.95 39.25
CA ALA A 783 25.81 4.92 39.95
C ALA A 783 24.89 4.15 39.00
N GLY A 784 25.08 4.27 37.68
CA GLY A 784 24.26 3.60 36.65
C GLY A 784 22.84 4.14 36.53
N VAL A 785 22.50 5.27 37.16
CA VAL A 785 21.14 5.83 37.18
C VAL A 785 20.94 6.86 36.07
N ILE A 786 19.82 6.76 35.37
CA ILE A 786 19.33 7.75 34.40
C ILE A 786 17.95 8.25 34.84
N THR A 787 17.82 9.55 35.09
CA THR A 787 16.54 10.19 35.44
C THR A 787 15.98 10.95 34.25
N PHE A 788 14.84 10.50 33.73
CA PHE A 788 14.05 11.20 32.72
C PHE A 788 12.98 12.01 33.42
N ASP A 789 13.19 13.32 33.54
CA ASP A 789 12.31 14.30 34.17
C ASP A 789 11.56 15.16 33.14
N ASN A 790 10.58 15.93 33.61
CA ASN A 790 9.78 16.86 32.79
C ASN A 790 9.12 16.18 31.57
N MET A 791 8.72 14.93 31.71
CA MET A 791 8.02 14.19 30.66
C MET A 791 6.55 14.66 30.57
N ASP A 792 5.99 14.55 29.37
CA ASP A 792 4.58 14.81 29.10
C ASP A 792 3.95 13.61 28.35
N TRP A 793 4.25 12.41 28.83
CA TRP A 793 3.85 11.18 28.14
C TRP A 793 2.55 10.62 28.72
N THR A 794 1.47 10.65 27.95
CA THR A 794 0.15 10.19 28.39
C THR A 794 -0.24 8.85 27.75
N ILE A 795 -0.70 7.92 28.59
CA ILE A 795 -1.38 6.69 28.21
C ILE A 795 -2.90 6.91 28.32
N PRO A 796 -3.67 6.79 27.22
CA PRO A 796 -5.13 6.92 27.26
C PRO A 796 -5.79 5.89 28.19
N ALA A 797 -6.96 6.22 28.74
CA ALA A 797 -7.72 5.31 29.59
C ALA A 797 -8.00 3.98 28.87
N GLY A 798 -7.76 2.85 29.54
CA GLY A 798 -7.93 1.50 29.01
C GLY A 798 -6.94 1.09 27.91
N ALA A 799 -5.96 1.93 27.59
CA ALA A 799 -4.96 1.66 26.57
C ALA A 799 -3.65 1.13 27.16
N THR A 800 -2.89 0.42 26.32
CA THR A 800 -1.50 0.02 26.60
C THR A 800 -0.58 0.68 25.58
N LYS A 801 0.53 1.25 26.05
CA LYS A 801 1.60 1.81 25.22
C LYS A 801 2.94 1.14 25.50
N ARG A 802 3.77 1.00 24.47
CA ARG A 802 5.13 0.45 24.60
C ARG A 802 6.15 1.58 24.56
N LEU A 803 6.95 1.66 25.60
CA LEU A 803 8.05 2.61 25.75
C LEU A 803 9.39 1.89 25.58
N VAL A 804 10.26 2.40 24.72
CA VAL A 804 11.57 1.79 24.42
C VAL A 804 12.69 2.74 24.80
N ALA A 805 13.65 2.26 25.60
CA ALA A 805 14.90 2.97 25.85
C ALA A 805 15.88 2.69 24.70
N ARG A 806 16.28 3.75 24.00
CA ARG A 806 17.32 3.71 22.97
C ARG A 806 18.58 4.36 23.51
N VAL A 807 19.74 3.74 23.27
CA VAL A 807 21.03 4.15 23.83
C VAL A 807 22.05 4.49 22.75
N ASN A 808 22.98 5.37 23.08
CA ASN A 808 24.23 5.55 22.35
C ASN A 808 25.35 4.86 23.13
N VAL A 809 26.14 4.09 22.41
CA VAL A 809 27.17 3.22 22.97
C VAL A 809 28.54 3.90 22.86
N SER A 810 29.41 3.63 23.83
CA SER A 810 30.77 4.16 23.88
C SER A 810 31.57 3.85 22.61
N THR A 811 32.46 4.77 22.21
CA THR A 811 33.34 4.61 21.04
C THR A 811 34.60 3.80 21.33
N SER A 812 34.81 3.40 22.59
CA SER A 812 35.95 2.61 23.05
C SER A 812 35.45 1.39 23.82
N LEU A 813 36.15 0.27 23.66
CA LEU A 813 36.07 -0.86 24.59
C LEU A 813 37.21 -0.74 25.60
N MET A 814 36.95 -1.09 26.85
CA MET A 814 37.94 -0.97 27.93
C MET A 814 38.87 -2.18 28.00
N SER A 815 38.47 -3.32 27.44
CA SER A 815 39.28 -4.54 27.30
C SER A 815 39.24 -5.10 25.87
N SER A 816 39.98 -6.19 25.61
CA SER A 816 39.90 -6.91 24.33
C SER A 816 38.67 -7.81 24.21
N ALA A 817 37.82 -7.88 25.25
CA ALA A 817 36.56 -8.60 25.24
C ALA A 817 35.40 -7.65 24.88
N ALA A 818 34.26 -8.21 24.48
CA ALA A 818 33.05 -7.43 24.24
C ALA A 818 32.48 -6.90 25.56
N ASP A 819 32.12 -5.62 25.61
CA ASP A 819 31.47 -5.02 26.78
C ASP A 819 30.00 -5.43 26.82
N THR A 820 29.40 -5.56 28.00
CA THR A 820 27.98 -5.87 28.13
C THR A 820 27.28 -4.90 29.08
N ALA A 821 26.01 -4.61 28.83
CA ALA A 821 25.22 -3.74 29.71
C ALA A 821 23.74 -4.13 29.72
N TRP A 822 23.07 -3.85 30.84
CA TRP A 822 21.61 -3.95 30.98
C TRP A 822 21.04 -2.67 31.59
N LEU A 823 19.75 -2.41 31.32
CA LEU A 823 19.02 -1.23 31.81
C LEU A 823 17.60 -1.64 32.20
N GLY A 824 17.13 -1.19 33.35
CA GLY A 824 15.83 -1.54 33.92
C GLY A 824 15.18 -0.41 34.71
N ILE A 825 13.95 -0.65 35.19
CA ILE A 825 13.28 0.21 36.19
C ILE A 825 13.32 -0.56 37.51
N ASN A 826 13.85 -0.03 38.59
CA ASN A 826 14.12 -0.87 39.77
C ASN A 826 12.87 -1.07 40.64
N ALA A 827 12.00 -0.06 40.76
CA ALA A 827 10.81 -0.12 41.59
C ALA A 827 9.66 0.78 41.09
N ALA A 828 8.44 0.52 41.56
CA ALA A 828 7.27 1.37 41.32
C ALA A 828 7.50 2.86 41.62
N ALA A 829 8.28 3.16 42.66
CA ALA A 829 8.62 4.52 43.08
C ALA A 829 9.51 5.27 42.06
N ASP A 830 10.15 4.56 41.13
CA ASP A 830 10.95 5.16 40.06
C ASP A 830 10.08 5.81 38.98
N ILE A 831 8.77 5.60 39.01
CA ILE A 831 7.80 6.16 38.07
C ILE A 831 6.93 7.17 38.81
N THR A 832 6.93 8.42 38.33
CA THR A 832 5.99 9.44 38.81
C THR A 832 4.91 9.64 37.76
N ALA A 833 3.68 9.23 38.10
CA ALA A 833 2.53 9.33 37.23
C ALA A 833 1.34 9.98 37.94
N GLN A 834 0.49 10.65 37.16
CA GLN A 834 -0.70 11.33 37.65
C GLN A 834 -1.89 11.04 36.71
N ASP A 835 -3.10 11.07 37.23
CA ASP A 835 -4.31 10.99 36.41
C ASP A 835 -4.72 12.37 35.86
N ARG A 836 -5.91 12.44 35.24
CA ARG A 836 -6.39 13.67 34.59
C ARG A 836 -6.57 14.84 35.56
N ASP A 837 -6.80 14.55 36.83
CA ASP A 837 -7.08 15.52 37.89
C ASP A 837 -5.84 15.81 38.74
N SER A 838 -4.67 15.37 38.27
CA SER A 838 -3.36 15.51 38.94
C SER A 838 -3.23 14.72 40.25
N ASN A 839 -4.07 13.70 40.47
CA ASN A 839 -3.89 12.78 41.59
C ASN A 839 -2.73 11.83 41.28
N THR A 840 -1.92 11.50 42.29
CA THR A 840 -0.82 10.55 42.15
C THR A 840 -1.34 9.15 41.81
N VAL A 841 -0.77 8.54 40.77
CA VAL A 841 -1.03 7.15 40.37
C VAL A 841 0.20 6.32 40.63
N THR A 842 0.12 5.41 41.59
CA THR A 842 1.21 4.46 41.87
C THR A 842 1.22 3.38 40.81
N ALA A 843 2.35 3.23 40.12
CA ALA A 843 2.54 2.14 39.18
C ALA A 843 2.60 0.79 39.92
N THR A 844 1.96 -0.23 39.37
CA THR A 844 1.99 -1.60 39.88
C THR A 844 2.72 -2.51 38.92
N ASP A 845 3.39 -3.51 39.48
CA ASP A 845 4.04 -4.53 38.70
C ASP A 845 3.04 -5.54 38.12
N GLY A 846 3.05 -5.71 36.79
CA GLY A 846 2.25 -6.73 36.09
C GLY A 846 2.89 -8.12 36.07
N ASP A 847 4.20 -8.21 36.27
CA ASP A 847 5.00 -9.44 36.22
C ASP A 847 6.17 -9.24 37.17
N ALA A 848 6.24 -9.97 38.30
CA ALA A 848 6.98 -9.74 39.56
C ALA A 848 8.50 -9.34 39.53
N VAL A 849 9.00 -8.83 38.41
CA VAL A 849 10.37 -8.55 38.01
C VAL A 849 10.37 -7.33 37.08
N TRP A 850 10.66 -6.14 37.59
CA TRP A 850 10.92 -4.94 36.76
C TRP A 850 12.32 -4.95 36.11
N GLY A 851 12.76 -6.12 35.63
CA GLY A 851 14.09 -6.30 35.05
C GLY A 851 15.25 -6.29 36.06
N VAL A 852 15.00 -6.25 37.37
CA VAL A 852 16.02 -6.36 38.41
C VAL A 852 15.54 -7.34 39.49
N THR A 853 16.17 -8.51 39.63
CA THR A 853 16.11 -9.21 40.91
C THR A 853 17.17 -8.60 41.81
N ALA A 854 16.86 -7.48 42.44
CA ALA A 854 17.74 -6.92 43.46
C ALA A 854 17.66 -7.85 44.69
N SER A 855 18.64 -8.73 44.85
CA SER A 855 18.95 -9.23 46.19
C SER A 855 19.53 -8.08 47.00
N VAL A 856 18.68 -7.40 47.76
CA VAL A 856 19.13 -6.78 49.01
C VAL A 856 19.43 -7.93 49.96
N GLY A 857 20.71 -8.21 50.22
CA GLY A 857 21.11 -9.17 51.25
C GLY A 857 21.95 -10.37 50.80
N GLY A 858 22.81 -10.24 49.79
CA GLY A 858 23.97 -11.11 49.65
C GLY A 858 23.69 -12.58 49.31
N VAL A 859 22.92 -12.85 48.24
CA VAL A 859 23.02 -14.09 47.46
C VAL A 859 22.87 -13.78 45.96
N THR A 860 23.76 -14.41 45.18
CA THR A 860 24.02 -14.36 43.74
C THR A 860 22.85 -14.82 42.87
N ASN A 861 22.28 -13.94 42.04
CA ASN A 861 21.59 -14.33 40.81
C ASN A 861 21.62 -13.17 39.79
N ASN A 862 22.70 -13.11 39.02
CA ASN A 862 23.11 -11.97 38.18
C ASN A 862 22.68 -12.13 36.70
N THR A 863 21.49 -12.64 36.39
CA THR A 863 21.09 -12.86 34.98
C THR A 863 20.02 -11.85 34.55
N PRO A 864 20.40 -10.66 34.03
CA PRO A 864 19.47 -9.73 33.41
C PRO A 864 18.70 -10.37 32.24
N THR A 865 17.41 -10.00 32.07
CA THR A 865 16.53 -10.59 31.03
C THR A 865 16.84 -10.09 29.62
N VAL A 866 17.34 -8.85 29.50
CA VAL A 866 17.74 -8.23 28.23
C VAL A 866 19.12 -7.62 28.40
N VAL A 867 20.07 -8.07 27.59
CA VAL A 867 21.48 -7.63 27.61
C VAL A 867 21.88 -7.10 26.25
N LEU A 868 22.55 -5.95 26.26
CA LEU A 868 23.24 -5.42 25.10
C LEU A 868 24.71 -5.84 25.17
N THR A 869 25.20 -6.54 24.14
CA THR A 869 26.62 -6.86 23.97
C THR A 869 27.23 -5.93 22.93
N VAL A 870 28.39 -5.35 23.22
CA VAL A 870 29.08 -4.36 22.38
C VAL A 870 30.42 -4.93 21.94
N GLY A 871 30.54 -5.25 20.65
CA GLY A 871 31.79 -5.66 20.03
C GLY A 871 32.62 -4.47 19.51
N ASN A 872 33.87 -4.75 19.18
CA ASN A 872 34.87 -3.85 18.64
C ASN A 872 34.58 -3.46 17.17
N SER A 873 33.98 -4.37 16.40
CA SER A 873 33.58 -4.15 15.01
C SER A 873 32.49 -5.13 14.56
N GLY A 874 31.81 -4.82 13.46
CA GLY A 874 30.94 -5.76 12.77
C GLY A 874 31.74 -6.73 11.91
N THR A 875 31.02 -7.53 11.13
CA THR A 875 31.64 -8.49 10.20
C THR A 875 31.31 -8.13 8.76
N LEU A 876 32.26 -8.39 7.87
CA LEU A 876 32.08 -8.25 6.42
C LEU A 876 32.48 -9.55 5.75
N THR A 877 31.55 -10.13 5.00
CA THR A 877 31.75 -11.38 4.27
C THR A 877 31.65 -11.13 2.77
N ALA A 878 32.39 -11.89 1.97
CA ALA A 878 32.34 -11.85 0.52
C ALA A 878 32.19 -13.28 -0.05
N ASP A 879 31.49 -13.41 -1.18
CA ASP A 879 31.26 -14.69 -1.85
C ASP A 879 31.03 -14.47 -3.36
N LEU A 880 31.14 -15.54 -4.17
CA LEU A 880 30.86 -15.49 -5.60
C LEU A 880 29.36 -15.25 -5.80
N ASP A 881 29.02 -14.31 -6.69
CA ASP A 881 27.64 -14.05 -7.02
C ASP A 881 27.12 -15.08 -8.04
N GLY A 882 25.89 -15.56 -7.84
CA GLY A 882 25.28 -16.58 -8.70
C GLY A 882 25.03 -16.10 -10.14
N ASP A 883 24.99 -14.79 -10.39
CA ASP A 883 24.87 -14.19 -11.72
C ASP A 883 26.24 -13.90 -12.37
N SER A 884 27.31 -14.55 -11.88
CA SER A 884 28.64 -14.50 -12.50
C SER A 884 28.61 -15.18 -13.88
N PRO A 885 29.17 -14.57 -14.93
CA PRO A 885 29.22 -15.18 -16.27
C PRO A 885 29.99 -16.50 -16.27
N LEU A 886 29.43 -17.54 -16.91
CA LEU A 886 30.11 -18.81 -17.15
C LEU A 886 31.20 -18.68 -18.23
N SER A 887 32.09 -19.67 -18.30
CA SER A 887 33.16 -19.75 -19.31
C SER A 887 32.65 -19.54 -20.74
N ALA A 888 33.25 -18.60 -21.46
CA ALA A 888 32.89 -18.26 -22.84
C ALA A 888 34.13 -17.86 -23.66
N ILE A 889 33.94 -17.71 -24.97
CA ILE A 889 34.95 -17.10 -25.86
C ILE A 889 34.83 -15.57 -25.82
N ILE A 890 35.94 -14.91 -25.48
CA ILE A 890 36.12 -13.47 -25.55
C ILE A 890 36.89 -13.13 -26.82
N LEU A 891 36.42 -12.15 -27.58
CA LEU A 891 37.13 -11.68 -28.76
C LEU A 891 38.18 -10.63 -28.39
N GLY A 892 39.38 -10.73 -28.96
CA GLY A 892 40.40 -9.69 -28.87
C GLY A 892 39.86 -8.34 -29.34
N GLY A 893 40.14 -7.27 -28.59
CA GLY A 893 39.60 -5.92 -28.84
C GLY A 893 38.25 -5.65 -28.18
N ALA A 894 37.63 -6.64 -27.53
CA ALA A 894 36.38 -6.43 -26.81
C ALA A 894 36.60 -5.57 -25.56
N SER A 895 35.71 -4.60 -25.35
CA SER A 895 35.71 -3.72 -24.18
C SER A 895 34.56 -4.04 -23.24
N ASN A 896 34.78 -3.83 -21.94
CA ASN A 896 33.80 -3.97 -20.87
C ASN A 896 33.18 -5.37 -20.82
N VAL A 897 34.02 -6.39 -21.02
CA VAL A 897 33.62 -7.79 -20.96
C VAL A 897 33.42 -8.17 -19.51
N ASN A 898 32.21 -8.53 -19.11
CA ASN A 898 31.91 -8.98 -17.75
C ASN A 898 32.61 -10.32 -17.48
N MET A 899 33.51 -10.34 -16.50
CA MET A 899 34.34 -11.50 -16.17
C MET A 899 33.78 -12.26 -14.98
N THR A 900 33.44 -11.57 -13.89
CA THR A 900 32.92 -12.18 -12.66
C THR A 900 32.17 -11.16 -11.81
N LYS A 901 31.40 -11.62 -10.82
CA LYS A 901 30.70 -10.78 -9.85
C LYS A 901 30.91 -11.32 -8.44
N PHE A 902 31.16 -10.43 -7.49
CA PHE A 902 31.33 -10.76 -6.07
C PHE A 902 30.26 -10.06 -5.24
N LYS A 903 29.65 -10.78 -4.29
CA LYS A 903 28.65 -10.23 -3.37
C LYS A 903 29.26 -10.08 -1.98
N PHE A 904 28.94 -8.99 -1.30
CA PHE A 904 29.42 -8.63 0.03
C PHE A 904 28.25 -8.48 0.98
N LEU A 905 28.36 -8.99 2.20
CA LEU A 905 27.34 -8.88 3.25
C LEU A 905 28.00 -8.40 4.55
N ALA A 906 27.51 -7.27 5.05
CA ALA A 906 27.89 -6.72 6.35
C ALA A 906 26.90 -7.16 7.44
N ALA A 907 27.38 -7.40 8.65
CA ALA A 907 26.55 -7.62 9.84
C ALA A 907 26.99 -6.70 11.00
N ASN A 908 26.03 -6.35 11.86
CA ASN A 908 26.16 -5.47 13.03
C ASN A 908 26.47 -3.99 12.74
N GLU A 909 27.18 -3.65 11.66
CA GLU A 909 27.39 -2.28 11.18
C GLU A 909 27.51 -2.18 9.66
N ASP A 910 27.49 -0.96 9.12
CA ASP A 910 27.79 -0.70 7.71
C ASP A 910 29.31 -0.68 7.48
N PHE A 911 29.76 -1.06 6.28
CA PHE A 911 31.17 -0.98 5.90
C PHE A 911 31.40 -0.10 4.68
N LEU A 912 32.51 0.64 4.72
CA LEU A 912 33.09 1.31 3.56
C LEU A 912 34.37 0.58 3.16
N VAL A 913 34.33 -0.19 2.07
CA VAL A 913 35.51 -0.82 1.48
C VAL A 913 36.32 0.25 0.75
N ARG A 914 37.58 0.42 1.15
CA ARG A 914 38.50 1.48 0.69
C ARG A 914 39.59 0.96 -0.23
N ARG A 915 40.01 -0.30 -0.04
CA ARG A 915 41.02 -0.97 -0.85
C ARG A 915 40.67 -2.44 -1.07
N LEU A 916 40.93 -2.94 -2.28
CA LEU A 916 40.82 -4.37 -2.63
C LEU A 916 41.72 -4.69 -3.83
N ARG A 917 41.95 -5.98 -4.07
CA ARG A 917 42.70 -6.47 -5.23
C ARG A 917 41.88 -7.49 -6.03
N ILE A 918 41.94 -7.34 -7.34
CA ILE A 918 41.52 -8.38 -8.28
C ILE A 918 42.78 -9.00 -8.87
N SER A 919 42.87 -10.32 -8.81
CA SER A 919 43.99 -11.04 -9.41
C SER A 919 43.53 -11.90 -10.58
N ASN A 920 44.40 -12.08 -11.56
CA ASN A 920 44.25 -13.09 -12.59
C ASN A 920 44.94 -14.37 -12.15
N ASP A 921 44.20 -15.46 -11.96
CA ASP A 921 44.74 -16.73 -11.47
C ASP A 921 45.71 -17.37 -12.50
N ALA A 922 45.52 -17.06 -13.78
CA ALA A 922 46.42 -17.43 -14.87
C ALA A 922 47.37 -16.28 -15.23
N ALA A 923 48.35 -16.02 -14.36
CA ALA A 923 49.30 -14.89 -14.48
C ALA A 923 50.04 -14.79 -15.83
N ALA A 924 50.20 -15.91 -16.54
CA ALA A 924 50.82 -15.94 -17.87
C ALA A 924 49.94 -15.28 -18.95
N ASP A 925 48.64 -15.15 -18.68
CA ASP A 925 47.58 -14.73 -19.61
C ASP A 925 47.25 -13.23 -19.47
N ASP A 926 48.10 -12.45 -18.78
CA ASP A 926 47.91 -11.01 -18.56
C ASP A 926 48.10 -10.18 -19.84
N THR A 927 48.88 -10.69 -20.80
CA THR A 927 49.37 -9.94 -21.97
C THR A 927 48.24 -9.40 -22.86
N GLY A 928 47.10 -10.09 -22.90
CA GLY A 928 45.92 -9.69 -23.67
C GLY A 928 44.98 -8.68 -22.99
N ILE A 929 45.17 -8.39 -21.71
CA ILE A 929 44.25 -7.56 -20.90
C ILE A 929 44.80 -6.14 -20.78
N VAL A 930 44.04 -5.16 -21.28
CA VAL A 930 44.41 -3.75 -21.25
C VAL A 930 44.13 -3.15 -19.87
N GLN A 931 42.97 -3.43 -19.31
CA GLN A 931 42.58 -2.97 -17.98
C GLN A 931 41.46 -3.81 -17.38
N VAL A 932 41.43 -3.86 -16.05
CA VAL A 932 40.37 -4.44 -15.23
C VAL A 932 39.50 -3.32 -14.68
N LYS A 933 38.19 -3.48 -14.72
CA LYS A 933 37.21 -2.53 -14.20
C LYS A 933 36.44 -3.16 -13.07
N ILE A 934 36.32 -2.48 -11.94
CA ILE A 934 35.36 -2.84 -10.89
C ILE A 934 34.23 -1.82 -10.88
N THR A 935 33.00 -2.30 -10.81
CA THR A 935 31.81 -1.45 -10.67
C THR A 935 31.05 -1.85 -9.42
N TYR A 936 30.81 -0.89 -8.51
CA TYR A 936 30.21 -1.12 -7.19
C TYR A 936 29.34 0.06 -6.77
N PRO A 937 28.38 -0.13 -5.84
CA PRO A 937 27.54 0.96 -5.34
C PRO A 937 28.20 1.78 -4.23
N LYS A 938 27.88 3.06 -4.21
CA LYS A 938 28.21 4.02 -3.14
C LYS A 938 27.07 4.11 -2.12
N GLN A 939 27.31 4.86 -1.04
CA GLN A 939 26.32 5.09 0.02
C GLN A 939 25.03 5.75 -0.49
N ASP A 940 25.10 6.58 -1.54
CA ASP A 940 23.95 7.21 -2.19
C ASP A 940 23.16 6.26 -3.13
N GLY A 941 23.62 5.01 -3.29
CA GLY A 941 23.03 4.00 -4.17
C GLY A 941 23.46 4.10 -5.64
N THR A 942 24.25 5.11 -6.04
CA THR A 942 24.78 5.22 -7.40
C THR A 942 26.01 4.32 -7.60
N LEU A 943 26.22 3.84 -8.82
CA LEU A 943 27.36 3.00 -9.16
C LEU A 943 28.60 3.85 -9.50
N GLU A 944 29.76 3.44 -9.00
CA GLU A 944 31.07 3.95 -9.41
C GLU A 944 31.87 2.84 -10.10
N THR A 945 32.57 3.21 -11.17
CA THR A 945 33.50 2.32 -11.87
C THR A 945 34.92 2.81 -11.69
N LYS A 946 35.82 1.95 -11.20
CA LYS A 946 37.26 2.18 -11.15
C LYS A 946 37.98 1.27 -12.13
N THR A 947 39.06 1.76 -12.71
CA THR A 947 39.93 1.01 -13.63
C THR A 947 41.28 0.74 -12.98
N GLY A 948 41.78 -0.48 -13.11
CA GLY A 948 43.10 -0.91 -12.70
C GLY A 948 43.80 -1.64 -13.84
N VAL A 949 45.12 -1.75 -13.76
CA VAL A 949 45.92 -2.51 -14.74
C VAL A 949 46.58 -3.67 -14.00
N LEU A 950 46.66 -4.83 -14.67
CA LEU A 950 47.34 -5.99 -14.11
C LEU A 950 48.86 -5.73 -14.11
N ALA A 951 49.49 -5.87 -12.95
CA ALA A 951 50.93 -5.90 -12.78
C ALA A 951 51.28 -7.17 -12.01
N SER A 952 51.97 -8.12 -12.68
CA SER A 952 52.25 -9.45 -12.13
C SER A 952 50.98 -10.12 -11.59
N ALA A 953 49.97 -10.28 -12.45
CA ALA A 953 48.66 -10.85 -12.15
C ALA A 953 47.73 -10.03 -11.27
N ASN A 954 48.11 -8.83 -10.82
CA ASN A 954 47.37 -8.11 -9.79
C ASN A 954 46.92 -6.71 -10.25
N ALA A 955 45.62 -6.42 -10.11
CA ALA A 955 45.05 -5.09 -10.24
C ALA A 955 44.62 -4.59 -8.86
N ASN A 956 45.36 -3.62 -8.32
CA ASN A 956 45.09 -3.03 -7.01
C ASN A 956 44.17 -1.81 -7.14
N PHE A 957 43.13 -1.76 -6.32
CA PHE A 957 42.17 -0.67 -6.28
C PHE A 957 42.23 0.03 -4.91
N SER A 958 42.28 1.37 -4.93
CA SER A 958 42.33 2.22 -3.73
C SER A 958 41.41 3.43 -3.88
N ASP A 959 41.27 4.20 -2.79
CA ASP A 959 40.34 5.33 -2.71
C ASP A 959 38.90 4.95 -3.12
N LEU A 960 38.49 3.75 -2.71
CA LEU A 960 37.15 3.23 -2.95
C LEU A 960 36.18 3.82 -1.93
N ASN A 961 34.97 4.08 -2.40
CA ASN A 961 33.82 4.46 -1.59
C ASN A 961 32.72 3.38 -1.70
N PHE A 962 33.16 2.12 -1.82
CA PHE A 962 32.27 0.97 -1.95
C PHE A 962 31.54 0.72 -0.64
N TYR A 963 30.25 0.99 -0.62
CA TYR A 963 29.43 0.94 0.58
C TYR A 963 28.63 -0.37 0.65
N VAL A 964 28.79 -1.09 1.75
CA VAL A 964 28.06 -2.31 2.07
C VAL A 964 27.18 -2.03 3.29
N PRO A 965 25.86 -1.91 3.13
CA PRO A 965 24.97 -1.63 4.25
C PRO A 965 24.84 -2.85 5.16
N ARG A 966 24.65 -2.60 6.45
CA ARG A 966 24.36 -3.62 7.47
C ARG A 966 23.16 -4.47 7.06
N ASP A 967 23.29 -5.78 7.24
CA ASP A 967 22.28 -6.81 7.02
C ASP A 967 21.74 -6.84 5.56
N ARG A 968 22.53 -6.33 4.61
CA ARG A 968 22.18 -6.31 3.18
C ARG A 968 23.35 -6.74 2.29
N THR A 969 23.03 -7.54 1.29
CA THR A 969 24.00 -7.98 0.27
C THR A 969 24.19 -6.92 -0.80
N THR A 970 25.45 -6.70 -1.19
CA THR A 970 25.84 -5.71 -2.19
C THR A 970 26.79 -6.33 -3.21
N VAL A 971 26.57 -6.11 -4.51
CA VAL A 971 27.32 -6.79 -5.57
C VAL A 971 28.30 -5.83 -6.25
N MET A 972 29.53 -6.30 -6.43
CA MET A 972 30.56 -5.69 -7.26
C MET A 972 30.74 -6.51 -8.54
N THR A 973 30.72 -5.85 -9.70
CA THR A 973 31.00 -6.48 -11.00
C THR A 973 32.43 -6.21 -11.41
N VAL A 974 33.12 -7.25 -11.88
CA VAL A 974 34.47 -7.16 -12.46
C VAL A 974 34.38 -7.39 -13.96
N ALA A 975 34.91 -6.44 -14.74
CA ALA A 975 34.99 -6.50 -16.19
C ALA A 975 36.43 -6.27 -16.67
N ALA A 976 36.73 -6.62 -17.93
CA ALA A 976 38.02 -6.36 -18.56
C ALA A 976 37.85 -5.78 -19.97
N ASP A 977 38.85 -4.99 -20.37
CA ASP A 977 39.07 -4.61 -21.76
C ASP A 977 40.24 -5.42 -22.31
N TYR A 978 40.10 -5.94 -23.52
CA TYR A 978 41.09 -6.78 -24.18
C TYR A 978 41.72 -6.05 -25.36
N ALA A 979 43.02 -6.26 -25.57
CA ALA A 979 43.73 -5.71 -26.71
C ALA A 979 43.28 -6.40 -28.01
N THR A 980 43.31 -5.69 -29.14
CA THR A 980 43.11 -6.31 -30.46
C THR A 980 44.24 -7.31 -30.73
N ILE A 981 43.90 -8.53 -31.11
CA ILE A 981 44.88 -9.58 -31.38
C ILE A 981 45.36 -9.45 -32.83
N SER A 982 46.60 -8.99 -33.03
CA SER A 982 47.19 -8.85 -34.36
C SER A 982 47.92 -10.11 -34.85
N GLU A 983 48.54 -10.92 -33.98
CA GLU A 983 49.16 -12.24 -34.28
C GLU A 983 49.46 -13.10 -33.01
N SER A 984 49.31 -14.42 -33.16
CA SER A 984 49.63 -15.62 -32.33
C SER A 984 49.62 -15.60 -30.78
N GLY A 985 50.28 -14.67 -30.09
CA GLY A 985 50.71 -14.88 -28.69
C GLY A 985 49.67 -14.71 -27.57
N VAL A 986 48.42 -14.35 -27.90
CA VAL A 986 47.33 -14.02 -26.95
C VAL A 986 46.05 -14.82 -27.22
N SER A 987 45.94 -15.45 -28.41
CA SER A 987 44.79 -16.29 -28.72
C SER A 987 44.97 -17.66 -28.06
N GLY A 988 44.02 -18.06 -27.23
CA GLY A 988 44.11 -19.25 -26.39
C GLY A 988 44.23 -18.96 -24.89
N ASP A 989 44.59 -17.74 -24.51
CA ASP A 989 44.69 -17.28 -23.12
C ASP A 989 43.39 -17.55 -22.34
N THR A 990 43.52 -17.95 -21.08
CA THR A 990 42.42 -18.37 -20.19
C THR A 990 42.27 -17.52 -18.92
N PRO A 991 42.13 -16.18 -19.03
CA PRO A 991 42.05 -15.32 -17.86
C PRO A 991 40.91 -15.70 -16.92
N THR A 992 41.24 -15.73 -15.63
CA THR A 992 40.34 -16.12 -14.54
C THR A 992 40.48 -15.12 -13.41
N PHE A 993 39.49 -14.26 -13.20
CA PHE A 993 39.56 -13.24 -12.17
C PHE A 993 39.08 -13.74 -10.81
N ARG A 994 39.86 -13.43 -9.78
CA ARG A 994 39.58 -13.75 -8.38
C ARG A 994 39.61 -12.51 -7.51
N LEU A 995 38.81 -12.50 -6.46
CA LEU A 995 38.93 -11.51 -5.38
C LEU A 995 40.05 -11.95 -4.44
N ASP A 996 41.06 -11.12 -4.29
CA ASP A 996 42.24 -11.42 -3.50
C ASP A 996 42.34 -10.45 -2.32
N PHE A 997 42.30 -11.02 -1.11
CA PHE A 997 42.33 -10.24 0.14
C PHE A 997 43.77 -9.95 0.62
N ASN A 998 44.77 -10.65 0.09
CA ASN A 998 46.10 -10.67 0.68
C ASN A 998 46.85 -9.33 0.49
N GLY A 999 47.26 -8.72 1.60
CA GLY A 999 48.16 -7.57 1.68
C GLY A 999 47.60 -6.22 1.21
N THR A 1000 46.33 -6.13 0.81
CA THR A 1000 45.77 -4.92 0.18
C THR A 1000 44.31 -4.60 0.51
N PHE A 1001 43.59 -5.46 1.23
CA PHE A 1001 42.20 -5.20 1.61
C PHE A 1001 42.10 -4.22 2.79
N GLU A 1002 41.16 -3.27 2.71
CA GLU A 1002 40.77 -2.39 3.81
C GLU A 1002 39.28 -2.09 3.73
N ALA A 1003 38.54 -2.35 4.80
CA ALA A 1003 37.17 -1.90 4.97
C ALA A 1003 36.99 -1.24 6.35
N VAL A 1004 36.31 -0.10 6.42
CA VAL A 1004 36.12 0.63 7.67
C VAL A 1004 34.66 0.56 8.10
N GLY A 1005 34.42 0.13 9.34
CA GLY A 1005 33.10 0.12 9.96
C GLY A 1005 32.60 1.54 10.21
N ALA A 1006 31.38 1.85 9.78
CA ALA A 1006 30.83 3.21 9.84
C ALA A 1006 30.52 3.67 11.28
N ALA A 1007 30.18 2.73 12.17
CA ALA A 1007 29.86 3.04 13.57
C ALA A 1007 31.09 2.89 14.45
N SER A 1008 31.81 1.77 14.30
CA SER A 1008 32.99 1.46 15.13
C SER A 1008 34.22 2.29 14.76
N GLY A 1009 34.31 2.75 13.52
CA GLY A 1009 35.53 3.33 12.96
C GLY A 1009 36.68 2.33 12.85
N SER A 1010 36.44 1.05 13.14
CA SER A 1010 37.44 -0.01 13.10
C SER A 1010 37.75 -0.38 11.66
N SER A 1011 39.04 -0.48 11.35
CA SER A 1011 39.53 -0.98 10.06
C SER A 1011 39.62 -2.50 10.11
N LEU A 1012 38.99 -3.17 9.16
CA LEU A 1012 39.27 -4.54 8.79
C LEU A 1012 40.41 -4.53 7.77
N ASP A 1013 41.63 -4.72 8.27
CA ASP A 1013 42.85 -4.90 7.47
C ASP A 1013 43.59 -6.16 7.89
N GLU A 1014 44.43 -6.72 7.01
CA GLU A 1014 45.29 -7.87 7.35
C GLU A 1014 46.44 -7.52 8.33
N GLY A 1015 46.46 -6.30 8.88
CA GLY A 1015 47.59 -5.76 9.66
C GLY A 1015 47.35 -5.60 11.16
N SER A 1016 46.10 -5.73 11.64
CA SER A 1016 45.74 -5.34 13.02
C SER A 1016 45.46 -6.47 14.01
N ASP A 1017 45.84 -7.71 13.74
CA ASP A 1017 45.96 -8.74 14.78
C ASP A 1017 47.23 -9.58 14.63
N VAL A 1018 48.27 -9.23 15.40
CA VAL A 1018 49.54 -9.95 15.45
C VAL A 1018 49.38 -11.16 16.38
N HIS A 1019 49.02 -12.32 15.82
CA HIS A 1019 49.29 -13.61 16.45
C HIS A 1019 49.90 -14.62 15.46
N GLY A 1020 51.23 -14.77 15.57
CA GLY A 1020 51.96 -16.04 15.45
C GLY A 1020 51.74 -16.93 14.22
N THR A 1021 52.70 -16.87 13.29
CA THR A 1021 53.11 -17.95 12.36
C THR A 1021 51.99 -18.63 11.55
N GLY A 1022 51.77 -18.13 10.33
CA GLY A 1022 51.45 -18.98 9.17
C GLY A 1022 49.99 -19.36 8.96
N GLN A 1023 49.04 -18.47 9.26
CA GLN A 1023 47.67 -18.56 8.73
C GLN A 1023 46.97 -17.19 8.85
N THR A 1024 46.73 -16.50 7.74
CA THR A 1024 46.05 -15.20 7.72
C THR A 1024 44.54 -15.41 7.84
N THR A 1025 43.98 -15.13 9.01
CA THR A 1025 42.54 -15.25 9.28
C THR A 1025 41.92 -13.86 9.36
N LEU A 1026 41.01 -13.52 8.43
CA LEU A 1026 40.11 -12.37 8.57
C LEU A 1026 38.99 -12.71 9.58
N CYS A 1027 39.28 -12.69 10.89
CA CYS A 1027 38.26 -12.70 11.95
C CYS A 1027 38.78 -12.04 13.24
N SER A 1028 38.13 -10.96 13.67
CA SER A 1028 37.82 -10.66 15.08
C SER A 1028 36.41 -10.02 15.08
N ASP A 1029 35.51 -10.33 16.01
CA ASP A 1029 35.70 -10.31 17.46
C ASP A 1029 35.62 -11.63 18.22
N GLY A 1030 36.29 -11.62 19.37
CA GLY A 1030 36.43 -12.74 20.29
C GLY A 1030 35.09 -13.29 20.76
N GLY A 1031 34.77 -14.49 20.31
CA GLY A 1031 33.53 -15.16 20.69
C GLY A 1031 33.11 -16.26 19.74
N GLY A 1032 34.03 -17.15 19.37
CA GLY A 1032 33.75 -18.47 18.79
C GLY A 1032 32.71 -18.53 17.66
N LEU A 1033 33.15 -18.30 16.42
CA LEU A 1033 32.40 -18.71 15.23
C LEU A 1033 33.19 -19.74 14.42
N SER A 1034 32.62 -20.94 14.33
CA SER A 1034 33.23 -22.21 13.91
C SER A 1034 33.22 -22.47 12.38
N THR A 1035 33.32 -21.46 11.52
CA THR A 1035 33.47 -21.69 10.06
C THR A 1035 34.28 -20.57 9.41
N CYS A 1036 35.59 -20.55 9.68
CA CYS A 1036 36.54 -19.69 8.98
C CYS A 1036 36.75 -20.21 7.55
N TYR A 1037 36.72 -19.32 6.55
CA TYR A 1037 37.23 -19.65 5.21
C TYR A 1037 38.74 -19.83 5.33
N ALA A 1038 39.20 -21.07 5.22
CA ALA A 1038 40.61 -21.37 5.14
C ALA A 1038 41.20 -20.76 3.87
N ASP A 1039 42.47 -20.36 3.98
CA ASP A 1039 43.45 -19.91 2.97
C ASP A 1039 43.67 -20.88 1.80
N THR A 1040 42.65 -21.62 1.35
CA THR A 1040 42.75 -22.65 0.30
C THR A 1040 41.67 -22.58 -0.78
N SER A 1041 40.67 -21.70 -0.66
CA SER A 1041 39.70 -21.47 -1.73
C SER A 1041 39.52 -19.99 -2.02
N THR A 1042 40.34 -19.47 -2.94
CA THR A 1042 40.16 -18.15 -3.53
C THR A 1042 38.77 -18.04 -4.17
N LEU A 1043 38.08 -16.92 -3.95
CA LEU A 1043 36.81 -16.61 -4.62
C LEU A 1043 37.10 -16.28 -6.09
N SER A 1044 37.13 -17.32 -6.92
CA SER A 1044 37.45 -17.23 -8.35
C SER A 1044 36.18 -17.29 -9.20
N GLY A 1045 36.12 -16.46 -10.24
CA GLY A 1045 35.17 -16.60 -11.33
C GLY A 1045 35.51 -17.78 -12.26
N TYR A 1046 34.83 -17.85 -13.39
CA TYR A 1046 35.06 -18.87 -14.40
C TYR A 1046 36.14 -18.44 -15.40
N ALA A 1047 36.95 -19.39 -15.87
CA ALA A 1047 37.95 -19.15 -16.90
C ALA A 1047 37.30 -18.78 -18.23
N MET A 1048 37.71 -17.66 -18.82
CA MET A 1048 37.27 -17.22 -20.14
C MET A 1048 38.36 -17.50 -21.15
N THR A 1049 38.05 -17.92 -22.38
CA THR A 1049 39.09 -18.13 -23.40
C THR A 1049 39.11 -16.98 -24.39
N VAL A 1050 40.26 -16.33 -24.53
CA VAL A 1050 40.47 -15.25 -25.48
C VAL A 1050 40.77 -15.82 -26.85
N ARG A 1051 40.10 -15.33 -27.89
CA ARG A 1051 40.26 -15.76 -29.29
C ARG A 1051 40.29 -14.54 -30.21
N LYS A 1052 40.95 -14.64 -31.36
CA LYS A 1052 40.99 -13.59 -32.39
C LYS A 1052 39.66 -13.50 -33.15
N SER A 1053 39.07 -14.63 -33.49
CA SER A 1053 37.78 -14.76 -34.16
C SER A 1053 36.98 -15.91 -33.57
N LYS A 1054 35.74 -16.10 -34.00
CA LYS A 1054 34.93 -17.26 -33.64
C LYS A 1054 33.87 -17.54 -34.69
N PRO A 1055 33.50 -18.81 -34.91
CA PRO A 1055 32.38 -19.14 -35.77
C PRO A 1055 31.05 -18.92 -35.06
N THR A 1056 30.03 -18.60 -35.85
CA THR A 1056 28.62 -18.72 -35.47
C THR A 1056 27.93 -19.59 -36.51
N VAL A 1057 27.24 -20.64 -36.05
CA VAL A 1057 26.53 -21.57 -36.96
C VAL A 1057 25.03 -21.31 -36.85
N THR A 1058 24.30 -21.26 -37.96
CA THR A 1058 22.85 -21.02 -37.92
C THR A 1058 22.13 -21.90 -38.93
N LEU A 1059 20.92 -22.36 -38.62
CA LEU A 1059 20.08 -23.03 -39.60
C LEU A 1059 19.66 -22.03 -40.68
N SER A 1060 19.79 -22.41 -41.94
CA SER A 1060 19.23 -21.61 -43.03
C SER A 1060 17.71 -21.76 -43.06
N ALA A 1061 16.98 -20.67 -43.27
CA ALA A 1061 15.53 -20.72 -43.44
C ALA A 1061 15.09 -21.56 -44.67
N ALA A 1062 16.01 -21.78 -45.62
CA ALA A 1062 15.79 -22.65 -46.77
C ALA A 1062 16.17 -24.12 -46.53
N SER A 1063 16.51 -24.49 -45.28
CA SER A 1063 16.78 -25.88 -44.94
C SER A 1063 15.53 -26.75 -45.14
N PRO A 1064 15.64 -27.94 -45.74
CA PRO A 1064 14.50 -28.83 -45.97
C PRO A 1064 13.78 -29.27 -44.69
N ALA A 1065 12.47 -29.42 -44.79
CA ALA A 1065 11.59 -30.00 -43.78
C ALA A 1065 10.29 -30.50 -44.43
N GLY A 1066 9.63 -31.49 -43.84
CA GLY A 1066 8.34 -32.01 -44.31
C GLY A 1066 8.48 -33.09 -45.39
N ALA A 1067 7.44 -33.25 -46.20
CA ALA A 1067 7.35 -34.33 -47.19
C ALA A 1067 8.43 -34.21 -48.28
N SER A 1068 9.09 -35.31 -48.59
CA SER A 1068 10.09 -35.44 -49.65
C SER A 1068 9.99 -36.82 -50.30
N VAL A 1069 10.72 -37.04 -51.39
CA VAL A 1069 10.79 -38.34 -52.07
C VAL A 1069 12.15 -38.99 -51.83
N PRO A 1070 12.23 -40.31 -51.57
CA PRO A 1070 13.50 -41.01 -51.42
C PRO A 1070 14.45 -40.79 -52.60
N GLY A 1071 15.73 -40.60 -52.33
CA GLY A 1071 16.79 -40.39 -53.31
C GLY A 1071 17.87 -39.42 -52.82
N LEU A 1072 18.84 -39.10 -53.67
CA LEU A 1072 19.87 -38.09 -53.39
C LEU A 1072 19.26 -36.68 -53.40
N ASN A 1073 18.90 -36.20 -52.22
CA ASN A 1073 18.24 -34.92 -52.03
C ASN A 1073 18.97 -34.06 -51.00
N GLU A 1074 18.69 -32.76 -51.03
CA GLU A 1074 19.09 -31.85 -49.96
C GLU A 1074 18.43 -32.27 -48.64
N ALA A 1075 19.26 -32.36 -47.60
CA ALA A 1075 18.90 -32.91 -46.30
C ALA A 1075 19.02 -31.86 -45.18
N LEU A 1076 19.98 -30.94 -45.29
CA LEU A 1076 20.20 -29.86 -44.33
C LEU A 1076 20.88 -28.69 -45.01
N ARG A 1077 20.45 -27.46 -44.70
CA ARG A 1077 21.14 -26.22 -45.09
C ARG A 1077 21.46 -25.38 -43.87
N PHE A 1078 22.72 -25.05 -43.69
CA PHE A 1078 23.19 -24.25 -42.56
C PHE A 1078 24.22 -23.23 -43.02
N THR A 1079 24.41 -22.19 -42.22
CA THR A 1079 25.32 -21.09 -42.51
C THR A 1079 26.34 -21.00 -41.39
N VAL A 1080 27.61 -20.93 -41.75
CA VAL A 1080 28.72 -20.66 -40.82
C VAL A 1080 29.22 -19.25 -41.12
N ALA A 1081 29.27 -18.40 -40.10
CA ALA A 1081 29.75 -17.02 -40.20
C ALA A 1081 31.02 -16.84 -39.37
N ALA A 1082 31.99 -16.13 -39.94
CA ALA A 1082 33.18 -15.67 -39.21
C ALA A 1082 32.89 -14.33 -38.55
N ASP A 1083 33.45 -14.10 -37.36
CA ASP A 1083 33.41 -12.78 -36.75
C ASP A 1083 34.15 -11.75 -37.61
N ALA A 1084 33.78 -10.47 -37.51
CA ALA A 1084 34.47 -9.39 -38.24
C ALA A 1084 35.93 -9.21 -37.79
N ALA A 1085 36.31 -9.73 -36.62
CA ALA A 1085 37.65 -9.65 -36.08
C ALA A 1085 38.69 -10.51 -36.81
N GLY A 1086 38.29 -11.55 -37.56
CA GLY A 1086 39.22 -12.37 -38.34
C GLY A 1086 38.59 -13.54 -39.07
N ASP A 1087 39.30 -14.08 -40.05
CA ASP A 1087 38.88 -15.26 -40.78
C ASP A 1087 38.84 -16.49 -39.86
N ILE A 1088 37.92 -17.40 -40.13
CA ILE A 1088 37.90 -18.75 -39.54
C ILE A 1088 38.05 -19.80 -40.62
N VAL A 1089 38.65 -20.92 -40.27
CA VAL A 1089 38.83 -22.10 -41.12
C VAL A 1089 37.98 -23.22 -40.53
N LEU A 1090 37.32 -23.99 -41.38
CA LEU A 1090 36.49 -25.12 -40.99
C LEU A 1090 37.14 -26.41 -41.47
N ASP A 1091 37.31 -27.36 -40.55
CA ASP A 1091 38.10 -28.58 -40.77
C ASP A 1091 37.23 -29.84 -40.60
N VAL A 1092 36.36 -29.88 -39.59
CA VAL A 1092 35.49 -31.04 -39.32
C VAL A 1092 34.07 -30.62 -38.99
N LEU A 1093 33.13 -31.40 -39.53
CA LEU A 1093 31.70 -31.30 -39.23
C LEU A 1093 31.13 -32.68 -38.91
N THR A 1094 30.42 -32.80 -37.79
CA THR A 1094 29.67 -34.01 -37.45
C THR A 1094 28.18 -33.73 -37.49
N PHE A 1095 27.45 -34.61 -38.18
CA PHE A 1095 26.00 -34.56 -38.31
C PHE A 1095 25.36 -35.69 -37.53
N LYS A 1096 24.47 -35.36 -36.59
CA LYS A 1096 23.63 -36.34 -35.91
C LYS A 1096 22.45 -36.70 -36.79
N VAL A 1097 22.18 -38.00 -36.89
CA VAL A 1097 21.13 -38.57 -37.73
C VAL A 1097 20.04 -39.15 -36.85
N THR A 1098 18.85 -38.58 -36.94
CA THR A 1098 17.66 -39.11 -36.25
C THR A 1098 16.67 -39.59 -37.30
N SER A 1099 16.56 -40.90 -37.49
CA SER A 1099 15.66 -41.50 -38.50
C SER A 1099 14.66 -42.53 -37.95
N THR A 1100 13.60 -42.81 -38.68
CA THR A 1100 12.71 -43.96 -38.47
C THR A 1100 12.70 -44.86 -39.70
N CYS A 1101 12.36 -46.13 -39.49
CA CYS A 1101 12.11 -47.11 -40.54
C CYS A 1101 10.84 -47.85 -40.12
N ASN A 1102 9.69 -47.45 -40.66
CA ASN A 1102 8.36 -47.93 -40.27
C ASN A 1102 7.64 -48.73 -41.36
N ALA A 1103 8.27 -48.91 -42.53
CA ALA A 1103 7.77 -49.81 -43.55
C ALA A 1103 7.59 -51.24 -43.01
N SER A 1104 6.66 -52.01 -43.59
CA SER A 1104 6.41 -53.41 -43.20
C SER A 1104 7.62 -54.35 -43.39
N THR A 1105 8.65 -53.88 -44.11
CA THR A 1105 9.93 -54.56 -44.34
C THR A 1105 11.04 -54.16 -43.36
N CYS A 1106 10.80 -53.17 -42.48
CA CYS A 1106 11.75 -52.72 -41.47
C CYS A 1106 11.68 -53.58 -40.19
N SER A 1107 12.82 -53.81 -39.56
CA SER A 1107 12.95 -54.47 -38.24
C SER A 1107 14.06 -53.82 -37.42
N THR A 1108 14.36 -54.35 -36.23
CA THR A 1108 15.49 -53.90 -35.42
C THR A 1108 16.86 -54.19 -36.05
N THR A 1109 16.92 -55.06 -37.07
CA THR A 1109 18.16 -55.45 -37.78
C THR A 1109 18.07 -55.22 -39.30
N VAL A 1110 16.92 -54.79 -39.81
CA VAL A 1110 16.67 -54.56 -41.25
C VAL A 1110 16.07 -53.17 -41.48
N GLY A 1111 16.61 -52.41 -42.42
CA GLY A 1111 16.10 -51.08 -42.74
C GLY A 1111 17.04 -50.26 -43.62
N TRP A 1112 16.49 -49.26 -44.31
CA TRP A 1112 17.25 -48.39 -45.22
C TRP A 1112 18.35 -47.59 -44.51
N ASN A 1113 18.15 -47.31 -43.23
CA ASN A 1113 19.08 -46.61 -42.35
C ASN A 1113 19.97 -47.56 -41.52
N ARG A 1114 20.00 -48.87 -41.83
CA ARG A 1114 20.77 -49.89 -41.09
C ARG A 1114 21.74 -50.66 -41.99
N LEU A 1115 22.98 -50.84 -41.51
CA LEU A 1115 24.02 -51.56 -42.25
C LEU A 1115 23.72 -53.08 -42.33
N GLY A 1116 24.33 -53.81 -43.29
CA GLY A 1116 24.48 -55.27 -43.18
C GLY A 1116 23.34 -56.17 -43.70
N ASN A 1117 22.39 -55.65 -44.47
CA ASN A 1117 21.35 -56.48 -45.12
C ASN A 1117 21.01 -55.99 -46.54
N ALA A 1118 20.23 -56.79 -47.30
CA ALA A 1118 19.85 -56.51 -48.69
C ALA A 1118 18.92 -55.28 -48.86
N SER A 1119 18.42 -54.70 -47.77
CA SER A 1119 17.57 -53.51 -47.72
C SER A 1119 18.30 -52.27 -47.17
N SER A 1120 19.62 -52.35 -46.97
CA SER A 1120 20.45 -51.20 -46.59
C SER A 1120 20.45 -50.18 -47.73
N GLY A 1121 20.14 -48.93 -47.39
CA GLY A 1121 20.08 -47.80 -48.32
C GLY A 1121 21.44 -47.13 -48.47
N ALA A 1122 21.57 -46.26 -49.47
CA ALA A 1122 22.82 -45.54 -49.74
C ALA A 1122 23.32 -44.71 -48.54
N VAL A 1123 22.41 -44.25 -47.66
CA VAL A 1123 22.70 -43.53 -46.41
C VAL A 1123 23.64 -44.28 -45.46
N THR A 1124 23.76 -45.61 -45.55
CA THR A 1124 24.65 -46.42 -44.69
C THR A 1124 26.06 -46.54 -45.26
N THR A 1125 26.34 -45.88 -46.37
CA THR A 1125 27.64 -45.89 -47.05
C THR A 1125 28.14 -44.46 -47.21
N ALA A 1126 29.45 -44.26 -47.17
CA ALA A 1126 30.03 -42.93 -47.34
C ALA A 1126 29.64 -42.26 -48.68
N ALA A 1127 29.50 -43.06 -49.76
CA ALA A 1127 29.05 -42.61 -51.08
C ALA A 1127 27.63 -41.99 -51.07
N GLY A 1128 26.82 -42.24 -50.04
CA GLY A 1128 25.49 -41.66 -49.88
C GLY A 1128 25.46 -40.24 -49.32
N TRP A 1129 26.62 -39.61 -49.08
CA TRP A 1129 26.72 -38.33 -48.39
C TRP A 1129 27.55 -37.35 -49.21
N SER A 1130 27.10 -36.09 -49.25
CA SER A 1130 27.86 -35.04 -49.93
C SER A 1130 27.59 -33.67 -49.33
N LEU A 1131 28.64 -32.86 -49.19
CA LEU A 1131 28.52 -31.48 -48.73
C LEU A 1131 28.90 -30.52 -49.85
N TYR A 1132 28.11 -29.46 -50.03
CA TYR A 1132 28.33 -28.43 -51.05
C TYR A 1132 28.38 -27.03 -50.44
N ASP A 1133 29.07 -26.10 -51.09
CA ASP A 1133 28.83 -24.67 -50.89
C ASP A 1133 27.51 -24.33 -51.62
N ALA A 1134 26.59 -23.62 -50.98
CA ALA A 1134 25.31 -23.25 -51.60
C ALA A 1134 25.49 -22.39 -52.88
N ALA A 1135 26.64 -21.72 -53.03
CA ALA A 1135 27.00 -20.98 -54.23
C ALA A 1135 27.50 -21.88 -55.38
N ASP A 1136 27.94 -23.12 -55.10
CA ASP A 1136 28.38 -24.11 -56.09
C ASP A 1136 27.91 -25.52 -55.70
N LEU A 1137 26.78 -25.92 -56.26
CA LEU A 1137 26.20 -27.26 -56.06
C LEU A 1137 26.73 -28.31 -57.04
N THR A 1138 27.76 -27.98 -57.84
CA THR A 1138 28.36 -28.89 -58.83
C THR A 1138 29.67 -29.52 -58.35
N THR A 1139 30.31 -28.92 -57.34
CA THR A 1139 31.55 -29.40 -56.76
C THR A 1139 31.33 -29.81 -55.30
N GLN A 1140 31.53 -31.10 -55.00
CA GLN A 1140 31.54 -31.62 -53.63
C GLN A 1140 32.71 -31.04 -52.83
N LEU A 1141 32.52 -30.83 -51.53
CA LEU A 1141 33.56 -30.26 -50.65
C LEU A 1141 34.52 -31.32 -50.10
N GLU A 1142 34.09 -32.57 -50.03
CA GLU A 1142 34.92 -33.75 -49.81
C GLU A 1142 35.78 -34.10 -51.05
N ALA A 1143 36.96 -34.70 -50.86
CA ALA A 1143 37.80 -35.17 -51.97
C ALA A 1143 37.42 -36.57 -52.48
N GLY A 1144 36.65 -37.32 -51.69
CA GLY A 1144 36.05 -38.60 -52.04
C GLY A 1144 35.42 -39.29 -50.83
N ASP A 1145 34.80 -40.44 -51.04
CA ASP A 1145 34.05 -41.18 -50.02
C ASP A 1145 34.87 -41.50 -48.74
N GLY A 1146 36.20 -41.53 -48.82
CA GLY A 1146 37.07 -41.80 -47.67
C GLY A 1146 37.08 -40.71 -46.59
N ASP A 1147 36.55 -39.51 -46.89
CA ASP A 1147 36.50 -38.37 -45.97
C ASP A 1147 35.31 -38.43 -45.00
N TRP A 1148 34.34 -39.29 -45.28
CA TRP A 1148 33.17 -39.55 -44.45
C TRP A 1148 33.37 -40.77 -43.55
N ALA A 1149 33.18 -40.58 -42.25
CA ALA A 1149 33.09 -41.67 -41.28
C ALA A 1149 31.66 -41.75 -40.70
N LEU A 1150 31.06 -42.93 -40.78
CA LEU A 1150 29.70 -43.18 -40.26
C LEU A 1150 29.77 -43.95 -38.95
N TYR A 1151 28.88 -43.63 -38.01
CA TYR A 1151 28.82 -44.23 -36.68
C TYR A 1151 27.39 -44.65 -36.33
N GLY A 1152 27.28 -45.77 -35.61
CA GLY A 1152 26.02 -46.24 -35.04
C GLY A 1152 25.55 -45.42 -33.83
N THR A 1153 24.28 -45.55 -33.45
CA THR A 1153 23.73 -44.91 -32.24
C THR A 1153 24.32 -45.45 -30.94
N ASP A 1154 24.80 -46.70 -30.93
CA ASP A 1154 25.23 -47.44 -29.73
C ASP A 1154 26.61 -48.12 -29.88
N ALA A 1155 27.36 -47.81 -30.95
CA ALA A 1155 28.58 -48.53 -31.32
C ALA A 1155 29.74 -48.27 -30.34
N ALA A 1156 30.22 -49.31 -29.66
CA ALA A 1156 31.36 -49.26 -28.74
C ALA A 1156 32.72 -49.16 -29.46
N ASP A 1157 32.80 -49.52 -30.75
CA ASP A 1157 34.04 -49.68 -31.53
C ASP A 1157 34.40 -48.48 -32.42
N GLY A 1158 33.57 -47.44 -32.46
CA GLY A 1158 33.87 -46.21 -33.21
C GLY A 1158 33.75 -46.32 -34.73
N THR A 1159 33.01 -47.29 -35.26
CA THR A 1159 32.65 -47.35 -36.69
C THR A 1159 31.25 -47.95 -36.86
N LEU A 1160 30.51 -47.58 -37.91
CA LEU A 1160 29.25 -48.25 -38.23
C LEU A 1160 29.52 -49.72 -38.57
N SER A 1161 29.01 -50.67 -37.76
CA SER A 1161 29.25 -52.10 -37.98
C SER A 1161 27.97 -52.93 -37.80
N GLY A 1162 27.97 -54.17 -38.30
CA GLY A 1162 26.84 -55.10 -38.15
C GLY A 1162 25.50 -54.59 -38.74
N THR A 1163 24.43 -54.70 -37.95
CA THR A 1163 23.05 -54.28 -38.33
C THR A 1163 22.61 -52.96 -37.69
N GLU A 1164 23.61 -52.16 -37.29
CA GLU A 1164 23.41 -50.90 -36.59
C GLU A 1164 22.75 -49.83 -37.47
N LYS A 1165 22.02 -48.94 -36.80
CA LYS A 1165 21.40 -47.77 -37.42
C LYS A 1165 22.42 -46.63 -37.47
N VAL A 1166 22.51 -45.94 -38.60
CA VAL A 1166 23.32 -44.72 -38.72
C VAL A 1166 22.82 -43.68 -37.72
N GLY A 1167 23.66 -43.37 -36.75
CA GLY A 1167 23.42 -42.37 -35.72
C GLY A 1167 24.17 -41.05 -35.98
N TYR A 1168 25.33 -41.12 -36.61
CA TYR A 1168 26.18 -39.95 -36.89
C TYR A 1168 26.96 -40.11 -38.19
N ALA A 1169 27.21 -39.00 -38.87
CA ALA A 1169 28.08 -38.89 -40.03
C ALA A 1169 29.09 -37.76 -39.81
N ARG A 1170 30.37 -38.10 -39.74
CA ARG A 1170 31.48 -37.17 -39.54
C ARG A 1170 32.19 -36.94 -40.87
N LEU A 1171 32.34 -35.69 -41.26
CA LEU A 1171 33.12 -35.26 -42.41
C LEU A 1171 34.41 -34.62 -41.94
N ALA A 1172 35.55 -35.18 -42.35
CA ALA A 1172 36.84 -34.51 -42.24
C ALA A 1172 37.25 -33.93 -43.58
N LEU A 1173 37.36 -32.60 -43.66
CA LEU A 1173 37.66 -31.92 -44.91
C LEU A 1173 39.16 -32.07 -45.23
N THR A 1174 39.46 -32.76 -46.33
CA THR A 1174 40.82 -32.86 -46.88
C THR A 1174 41.39 -31.53 -47.36
N THR A 1175 40.52 -30.58 -47.69
CA THR A 1175 40.86 -29.17 -47.91
C THR A 1175 39.99 -28.29 -47.02
N SER A 1176 40.60 -27.70 -46.00
CA SER A 1176 39.92 -26.82 -45.05
C SER A 1176 39.25 -25.62 -45.72
N ARG A 1177 38.15 -25.13 -45.12
CA ARG A 1177 37.32 -24.08 -45.73
C ARG A 1177 37.46 -22.77 -44.98
N THR A 1178 38.14 -21.81 -45.59
CA THR A 1178 38.25 -20.44 -45.04
C THR A 1178 36.99 -19.64 -45.29
N ILE A 1179 36.48 -19.01 -44.23
CA ILE A 1179 35.38 -18.04 -44.24
C ILE A 1179 35.99 -16.71 -43.82
N ALA A 1180 35.94 -15.73 -44.73
CA ALA A 1180 36.55 -14.43 -44.50
C ALA A 1180 35.84 -13.65 -43.38
N ALA A 1181 36.60 -12.84 -42.66
CA ALA A 1181 36.13 -12.02 -41.54
C ALA A 1181 34.85 -11.24 -41.89
N GLY A 1182 33.84 -11.34 -41.02
CA GLY A 1182 32.57 -10.64 -41.17
C GLY A 1182 31.69 -11.15 -42.32
N THR A 1183 32.08 -12.24 -42.98
CA THR A 1183 31.30 -12.91 -44.03
C THR A 1183 30.76 -14.25 -43.53
N SER A 1184 29.88 -14.85 -44.33
CA SER A 1184 29.34 -16.18 -44.06
C SER A 1184 29.34 -17.05 -45.30
N LYS A 1185 29.43 -18.35 -45.07
CA LYS A 1185 29.26 -19.39 -46.08
C LYS A 1185 28.07 -20.26 -45.72
N THR A 1186 27.21 -20.53 -46.70
CA THR A 1186 26.07 -21.44 -46.54
C THR A 1186 26.44 -22.77 -47.15
N TYR A 1187 26.26 -23.84 -46.39
CA TYR A 1187 26.54 -25.20 -46.79
C TYR A 1187 25.25 -25.99 -46.97
N VAL A 1188 25.27 -26.90 -47.94
CA VAL A 1188 24.16 -27.76 -48.33
C VAL A 1188 24.60 -29.21 -48.19
N LEU A 1189 24.03 -29.92 -47.22
CA LEU A 1189 24.20 -31.36 -47.08
C LEU A 1189 23.19 -32.07 -47.97
N LYS A 1190 23.65 -32.94 -48.87
CA LYS A 1190 22.81 -33.88 -49.60
C LYS A 1190 23.05 -35.29 -49.09
N VAL A 1191 21.96 -36.04 -48.93
CA VAL A 1191 22.00 -37.42 -48.45
C VAL A 1191 21.15 -38.28 -49.36
N ASP A 1192 21.68 -39.43 -49.78
CA ASP A 1192 20.94 -40.41 -50.56
C ASP A 1192 20.12 -41.32 -49.65
N THR A 1193 18.82 -41.04 -49.61
CA THR A 1193 17.85 -41.82 -48.84
C THR A 1193 17.20 -42.92 -49.66
N THR A 1194 17.78 -43.29 -50.81
CA THR A 1194 17.35 -44.45 -51.61
C THR A 1194 17.29 -45.69 -50.72
N GLY A 1195 16.10 -46.30 -50.64
CA GLY A 1195 15.79 -47.40 -49.74
C GLY A 1195 14.72 -47.05 -48.71
N ALA A 1196 14.54 -45.76 -48.38
CA ALA A 1196 13.40 -45.30 -47.57
C ALA A 1196 12.08 -45.58 -48.29
N SER A 1197 11.02 -45.80 -47.50
CA SER A 1197 9.67 -46.00 -48.01
C SER A 1197 9.17 -44.77 -48.77
N THR A 1198 8.27 -45.00 -49.73
CA THR A 1198 7.57 -43.92 -50.47
C THR A 1198 6.17 -43.65 -49.90
N SER A 1199 5.86 -44.23 -48.73
CA SER A 1199 4.51 -44.25 -48.14
C SER A 1199 4.30 -43.20 -47.04
N SER A 1200 5.21 -42.23 -46.86
CA SER A 1200 5.17 -41.21 -45.81
C SER A 1200 5.18 -41.76 -44.38
N ASP A 1201 5.82 -42.91 -44.17
CA ASP A 1201 5.96 -43.59 -42.89
C ASP A 1201 7.38 -43.52 -42.31
N ASP A 1202 8.38 -43.16 -43.13
CA ASP A 1202 9.76 -42.99 -42.71
C ASP A 1202 10.08 -41.51 -42.45
N THR A 1203 10.95 -41.24 -41.48
CA THR A 1203 11.39 -39.88 -41.15
C THR A 1203 12.90 -39.82 -41.01
N VAL A 1204 13.49 -38.68 -41.30
CA VAL A 1204 14.90 -38.41 -41.00
C VAL A 1204 15.13 -36.93 -40.69
N ARG A 1205 16.05 -36.66 -39.76
CA ARG A 1205 16.53 -35.32 -39.42
C ARG A 1205 18.04 -35.36 -39.26
N PHE A 1206 18.70 -34.29 -39.70
CA PHE A 1206 20.14 -34.11 -39.60
C PHE A 1206 20.44 -32.84 -38.81
N ASP A 1207 21.30 -32.93 -37.81
CA ASP A 1207 21.67 -31.81 -36.94
C ASP A 1207 23.19 -31.59 -36.99
N VAL A 1208 23.68 -30.35 -37.10
CA VAL A 1208 25.12 -30.06 -36.88
C VAL A 1208 25.38 -30.13 -35.38
N LEU A 1209 26.29 -31.01 -34.96
CA LEU A 1209 26.48 -31.34 -33.56
C LEU A 1209 27.32 -30.28 -32.82
N GLU A 1210 27.01 -30.07 -31.54
CA GLU A 1210 27.91 -29.39 -30.59
C GLU A 1210 28.81 -30.43 -29.94
N GLU A 1211 29.98 -30.04 -29.45
CA GLU A 1211 31.01 -30.93 -28.91
C GLU A 1211 30.53 -31.91 -27.80
N ALA A 1212 29.47 -31.59 -27.06
CA ALA A 1212 28.89 -32.44 -26.01
C ALA A 1212 27.65 -33.24 -26.47
N GLY A 1213 27.30 -33.18 -27.76
CA GLY A 1213 26.01 -33.63 -28.30
C GLY A 1213 25.92 -35.12 -28.61
N SER A 1214 27.04 -35.84 -28.63
CA SER A 1214 27.09 -37.30 -28.77
C SER A 1214 26.97 -38.03 -27.43
N VAL A 1215 26.12 -39.05 -27.40
CA VAL A 1215 26.07 -40.06 -26.32
C VAL A 1215 27.03 -41.23 -26.55
N ASN A 1216 27.73 -41.25 -27.69
CA ASN A 1216 28.74 -42.25 -28.01
C ASN A 1216 30.11 -41.77 -27.50
N THR A 1217 30.63 -42.40 -26.45
CA THR A 1217 31.90 -42.03 -25.81
C THR A 1217 33.13 -42.14 -26.72
N THR A 1218 33.05 -42.97 -27.77
CA THR A 1218 34.11 -43.13 -28.76
C THR A 1218 34.06 -42.01 -29.80
N LEU A 1219 32.86 -41.54 -30.16
CA LEU A 1219 32.69 -40.35 -30.99
C LEU A 1219 33.01 -39.07 -30.21
N ALA A 1220 32.66 -38.98 -28.92
CA ALA A 1220 33.00 -37.84 -28.05
C ALA A 1220 34.51 -37.73 -27.77
N ALA A 1221 35.28 -38.78 -28.04
CA ALA A 1221 36.75 -38.73 -28.04
C ALA A 1221 37.32 -38.16 -29.34
N LEU A 1222 36.49 -38.00 -30.37
CA LEU A 1222 36.78 -37.28 -31.61
C LEU A 1222 36.09 -35.92 -31.53
N THR A 1223 36.80 -34.86 -31.87
CA THR A 1223 36.18 -33.53 -31.88
C THR A 1223 35.11 -33.42 -32.97
N GLU A 1224 33.92 -32.97 -32.58
CA GLU A 1224 32.69 -33.10 -33.38
C GLU A 1224 32.52 -31.93 -34.37
N PHE A 1225 33.05 -30.76 -34.01
CA PHE A 1225 33.15 -29.59 -34.85
C PHE A 1225 34.56 -29.00 -34.67
N GLN A 1226 35.41 -29.02 -35.71
CA GLN A 1226 36.76 -28.44 -35.65
C GLN A 1226 36.85 -27.22 -36.55
N TRP A 1227 37.44 -26.16 -36.00
CA TRP A 1227 37.69 -24.92 -36.70
C TRP A 1227 39.00 -24.30 -36.26
N ASP A 1228 39.52 -23.40 -37.08
CA ASP A 1228 40.80 -22.74 -36.89
C ASP A 1228 40.69 -21.23 -37.09
N GLU A 1229 41.67 -20.51 -36.56
CA GLU A 1229 41.84 -19.07 -36.80
C GLU A 1229 42.98 -18.81 -37.78
N VAL A 1230 42.74 -18.02 -38.83
CA VAL A 1230 43.81 -17.73 -39.80
C VAL A 1230 44.85 -16.77 -39.19
N GLY A 1231 46.12 -17.18 -39.25
CA GLY A 1231 47.27 -16.35 -38.85
C GLY A 1231 47.60 -16.38 -37.35
N SER A 1232 47.09 -17.36 -36.58
CA SER A 1232 47.33 -17.48 -35.13
C SER A 1232 48.50 -18.40 -34.74
N GLY A 1233 49.15 -19.09 -35.68
CA GLY A 1233 50.45 -19.76 -35.49
C GLY A 1233 50.55 -20.88 -34.43
N ALA A 1234 49.52 -21.21 -33.65
CA ALA A 1234 49.71 -22.11 -32.50
C ALA A 1234 48.55 -23.03 -32.11
N VAL A 1235 47.35 -22.94 -32.69
CA VAL A 1235 46.29 -23.93 -32.42
C VAL A 1235 45.68 -24.36 -33.74
N ALA A 1236 46.07 -25.55 -34.18
CA ALA A 1236 45.33 -26.30 -35.18
C ALA A 1236 44.24 -27.08 -34.44
N ASP A 1237 43.04 -27.10 -35.01
CA ASP A 1237 41.88 -27.87 -34.60
C ASP A 1237 41.20 -27.43 -33.28
N ILE A 1238 40.70 -26.20 -33.20
CA ILE A 1238 39.86 -25.75 -32.07
C ILE A 1238 38.51 -26.48 -32.09
N ASP A 1239 38.13 -27.06 -30.94
CA ASP A 1239 36.84 -27.75 -30.80
C ASP A 1239 35.60 -26.82 -30.80
N GLY A 1240 34.43 -27.45 -30.92
CA GLY A 1240 33.14 -26.77 -31.05
C GLY A 1240 32.51 -26.30 -29.73
N THR A 1241 33.12 -26.58 -28.56
CA THR A 1241 32.46 -26.50 -27.24
C THR A 1241 31.84 -25.13 -26.93
N ARG A 1242 32.41 -24.06 -27.49
CA ARG A 1242 32.01 -22.67 -27.20
C ARG A 1242 31.58 -21.91 -28.45
N VAL A 1243 31.29 -22.63 -29.53
CA VAL A 1243 30.77 -22.07 -30.79
C VAL A 1243 29.30 -21.71 -30.62
N ARG A 1244 28.91 -20.52 -31.08
CA ARG A 1244 27.56 -20.02 -30.86
C ARG A 1244 26.54 -20.77 -31.71
N ASN A 1245 25.42 -21.14 -31.09
CA ASN A 1245 24.22 -21.79 -31.67
C ASN A 1245 24.43 -23.24 -32.16
N LEU A 1246 25.52 -23.91 -31.77
CA LEU A 1246 25.55 -25.36 -31.83
C LEU A 1246 24.76 -25.93 -30.62
N PRO A 1247 24.06 -27.07 -30.79
CA PRO A 1247 23.88 -27.80 -32.05
C PRO A 1247 22.84 -27.08 -32.94
N VAL A 1248 23.05 -27.10 -34.25
CA VAL A 1248 22.06 -26.59 -35.22
C VAL A 1248 21.14 -27.73 -35.63
N THR A 1249 19.90 -27.70 -35.13
CA THR A 1249 18.90 -28.75 -35.38
C THR A 1249 18.19 -28.53 -36.71
N GLY A 1250 18.19 -29.55 -37.57
CA GLY A 1250 17.53 -29.50 -38.88
C GLY A 1250 16.01 -29.71 -38.81
N GLY A 1251 15.34 -29.59 -39.96
CA GLY A 1251 13.93 -29.96 -40.11
C GLY A 1251 13.76 -31.48 -40.27
N THR A 1252 12.67 -32.05 -39.75
CA THR A 1252 12.34 -33.45 -40.00
C THR A 1252 11.78 -33.62 -41.41
N ILE A 1253 12.43 -34.46 -42.22
CA ILE A 1253 11.98 -34.89 -43.54
C ILE A 1253 11.14 -36.16 -43.39
N ILE A 1254 10.06 -36.27 -44.17
CA ILE A 1254 9.11 -37.39 -44.14
C ILE A 1254 9.07 -38.01 -45.55
N TYR A 1255 9.28 -39.31 -45.65
CA TYR A 1255 9.32 -40.08 -46.91
C TYR A 1255 8.20 -41.10 -46.99
#